data_AF-A0A3B0XKM8-F1
#
_entry.id   AF-A0A3B0XKM8-F1
#
_cell.length_a   1.000
_cell.length_b   1.000
_cell.length_c   1.000
_cell.angle_alpha   90.00
_cell.angle_beta   90.00
_cell.angle_gamma   90.00
#
_symmetry.space_group_name_H-M   'P 1'
#
loop_
_entity.id
_entity.type
_entity.pdbx_description
1 polymer ?
#
loop_
_entity_poly.entity_id
_entity_poly.type
_entity_poly.pdbx_seq_one_letter_code
_entity_poly.pdbx_strand_id
1 'polypeptide(L)'
;MLNKVKPIVNIGNSHGSLQHQRFPDVLAKNYIRVDERELHDVLLALGEYAKNINFYDLDEKIKGSWHDLLMSDEAIFLASTIPINIGEIKKNFEVEMSRGQAQAILEIWKQLQWLNRWLRNAVSLKNEEGRALYIKISNMIQANLLSGVADLYDLSRHEKISDQLDIDDLEAVWDIHNELLNCDTLNTYCNCESREKRLGAIFNAIVNVISFLARESEKAFNINLKKQSHQPASALLLAFLQAYKRTQTTTNCFSERLLEYYYSQIQRNRQLTGGGDRVYLECQLSATSEPVIIEKGVQFIAGKTENLQDILYEVQADALITGAKLGALKTLFLQRHLLISPENITRSVTQIKVSDVLDHLSNTDISIPHSLFGYDDGASGFSIGSNRDTGLVISSGLLRLKQGNRRVNLNFSISDRHLQTILADNEVKNSIANIVEKMQDNAQQAEIEVELSMLSGLYLDNFTSFLSAGEDLMELERDIFCEFETVEQDVWLSGAPSKVLKTLYKKAITSVLLKSCTTESFVNLYHQVFCKYIFKLCLLSDEEKNKIIEKAASLTNGLTDSMTEKLGDNGIMSEENFRKQALSRITEELNMTAKSLLQRYFSNAFIISLSAENGWYNIHRYALSHIQDSDGFELVLDIKQNIPAISDYDEAVHGDKHQQGAPVLIIRINTAADIYPYSYFEPLIINRVKLHVEVKGFKDIVVQNDNGLVDRSKPFQPFGPAPDKGTSFYIGGYEYAQKNIKKINLNITWKNLPTNYGGMSEYYASYNENISNTDFNMRLSLSSSGSWLPFNESQQQRAGLFSYLKDSEILLKKKRIDVDISGQYPVLKKQLQENEFINLNDVHNGYIKLSLLSAEMVFGHKIYPQIMGKILTLNAKNKKQLNFPPLPYTPEIELLSVDYTAEEIIDINLSRRKSVHCGQSASEQNNASANSTDIHALDNTDNRASLYYITPLGIESLQEKVASNGMSFFPQWQDDGNLYIGFTKEHITDRLNIHIQL
;
A
#
# COMPACT_ATOMS: atom_id res chain seq x y z
N MET A 1 37.76 -33.37 -41.37
CA MET A 1 37.51 -32.15 -42.18
C MET A 1 36.01 -31.83 -42.35
N LEU A 2 35.08 -32.49 -41.65
CA LEU A 2 33.66 -32.11 -41.56
C LEU A 2 33.23 -32.28 -40.09
N ASN A 3 33.38 -31.26 -39.24
CA ASN A 3 33.01 -31.36 -37.81
C ASN A 3 32.42 -30.05 -37.23
N LYS A 4 31.82 -29.19 -38.06
CA LYS A 4 31.07 -28.00 -37.61
C LYS A 4 29.67 -27.90 -38.22
N VAL A 5 29.00 -29.02 -38.47
CA VAL A 5 27.56 -28.99 -38.77
C VAL A 5 26.82 -28.90 -37.44
N LYS A 6 26.26 -27.73 -37.12
CA LYS A 6 25.30 -27.60 -36.01
C LYS A 6 24.13 -28.54 -36.27
N PRO A 7 23.61 -29.25 -35.25
CA PRO A 7 22.47 -30.13 -35.42
C PRO A 7 21.27 -29.33 -35.93
N ILE A 8 20.50 -29.93 -36.84
CA ILE A 8 19.24 -29.37 -37.34
C ILE A 8 18.26 -29.38 -36.16
N VAL A 9 18.16 -28.26 -35.45
CA VAL A 9 17.13 -28.05 -34.44
C VAL A 9 15.82 -27.72 -35.17
N ASN A 10 14.74 -28.38 -34.73
CA ASN A 10 13.38 -28.31 -35.26
C ASN A 10 13.01 -26.97 -35.92
N ILE A 11 12.70 -27.02 -37.22
CA ILE A 11 12.26 -25.89 -38.06
C ILE A 11 10.87 -25.36 -37.61
N GLY A 12 10.21 -26.01 -36.64
CA GLY A 12 8.84 -25.70 -36.22
C GLY A 12 8.66 -24.70 -35.07
N ASN A 13 9.67 -24.44 -34.22
CA ASN A 13 9.48 -23.65 -32.99
C ASN A 13 10.52 -22.52 -32.87
N SER A 14 10.35 -21.42 -33.62
CA SER A 14 11.04 -20.16 -33.34
C SER A 14 10.11 -19.24 -32.54
N HIS A 15 10.24 -19.24 -31.21
CA HIS A 15 9.53 -18.31 -30.33
C HIS A 15 10.27 -16.96 -30.30
N GLY A 16 9.80 -16.02 -31.12
CA GLY A 16 10.29 -14.65 -31.13
C GLY A 16 9.22 -13.70 -31.65
N SER A 17 9.01 -12.58 -30.96
CA SER A 17 8.02 -11.55 -31.36
C SER A 17 8.55 -10.68 -32.50
N LEU A 18 9.88 -10.54 -32.62
CA LEU A 18 10.52 -9.77 -33.68
C LEU A 18 10.85 -10.63 -34.91
N GLN A 19 10.78 -10.05 -36.10
CA GLN A 19 10.98 -10.78 -37.36
C GLN A 19 12.37 -11.45 -37.46
N HIS A 20 13.41 -10.79 -36.95
CA HIS A 20 14.76 -11.36 -36.94
C HIS A 20 14.90 -12.55 -35.98
N GLN A 21 14.06 -12.64 -34.94
CA GLN A 21 14.05 -13.76 -33.98
C GLN A 21 13.31 -15.00 -34.52
N ARG A 22 12.56 -14.83 -35.61
CA ARG A 22 11.87 -15.91 -36.34
C ARG A 22 12.62 -16.34 -37.60
N PHE A 23 13.78 -15.74 -37.88
CA PHE A 23 14.57 -16.08 -39.04
C PHE A 23 15.32 -17.39 -38.78
N PRO A 24 15.11 -18.47 -39.57
CA PRO A 24 15.77 -19.73 -39.32
C PRO A 24 17.30 -19.59 -39.45
N ASP A 25 18.05 -20.05 -38.43
CA ASP A 25 19.52 -20.03 -38.45
C ASP A 25 20.11 -20.72 -39.68
N VAL A 26 19.42 -21.76 -40.19
CA VAL A 26 19.81 -22.51 -41.39
C VAL A 26 19.85 -21.64 -42.65
N LEU A 27 19.06 -20.56 -42.69
CA LEU A 27 19.01 -19.61 -43.81
C LEU A 27 19.95 -18.42 -43.60
N ALA A 28 20.71 -18.36 -42.50
CA ALA A 28 21.64 -17.27 -42.23
C ALA A 28 22.83 -17.31 -43.20
N LYS A 29 23.31 -16.14 -43.60
CA LYS A 29 24.39 -15.98 -44.61
C LYS A 29 25.67 -16.74 -44.28
N ASN A 30 25.97 -16.95 -43.01
CA ASN A 30 27.19 -17.60 -42.53
C ASN A 30 26.95 -19.02 -41.98
N TYR A 31 25.78 -19.62 -42.21
CA TYR A 31 25.44 -20.92 -41.61
C TYR A 31 26.35 -22.04 -42.11
N ILE A 32 26.66 -22.07 -43.40
CA ILE A 32 27.63 -22.99 -44.02
C ILE A 32 28.63 -22.18 -44.82
N ARG A 33 29.92 -22.36 -44.54
CA ARG A 33 31.03 -21.85 -45.34
C ARG A 33 31.67 -23.01 -46.10
N VAL A 34 31.91 -22.83 -47.40
CA VAL A 34 32.54 -23.85 -48.25
C VAL A 34 34.02 -24.03 -47.88
N ASP A 35 34.67 -22.95 -47.46
CA ASP A 35 36.01 -22.98 -46.86
C ASP A 35 35.97 -22.25 -45.51
N GLU A 36 36.09 -23.03 -44.43
CA GLU A 36 36.04 -22.56 -43.04
C GLU A 36 37.40 -22.15 -42.47
N ARG A 37 38.50 -22.35 -43.21
CA ARG A 37 39.86 -22.14 -42.71
C ARG A 37 40.14 -20.66 -42.53
N GLU A 38 40.58 -20.27 -41.35
CA GLU A 38 41.09 -18.93 -41.12
C GLU A 38 42.56 -18.82 -41.56
N LEU A 39 43.10 -17.60 -41.64
CA LEU A 39 44.46 -17.37 -42.15
C LEU A 39 45.53 -18.19 -41.38
N HIS A 40 45.37 -18.32 -40.07
CA HIS A 40 46.29 -19.11 -39.24
C HIS A 40 46.19 -20.62 -39.53
N ASP A 41 45.01 -21.15 -39.87
CA ASP A 41 44.84 -22.55 -40.25
C ASP A 41 45.57 -22.87 -41.55
N VAL A 42 45.51 -21.94 -42.51
CA VAL A 42 46.22 -22.08 -43.79
C VAL A 42 47.73 -22.00 -43.60
N LEU A 43 48.20 -21.10 -42.72
CA LEU A 43 49.62 -20.98 -42.37
C LEU A 43 50.14 -22.23 -41.64
N LEU A 44 49.37 -22.80 -40.71
CA LEU A 44 49.71 -24.05 -40.03
C LEU A 44 49.84 -25.20 -41.04
N ALA A 45 48.82 -25.38 -41.90
CA ALA A 45 48.82 -26.43 -42.92
C ALA A 45 50.02 -26.30 -43.87
N LEU A 46 50.36 -25.06 -44.24
CA LEU A 46 51.54 -24.78 -45.05
C LEU A 46 52.84 -25.11 -44.32
N GLY A 47 52.95 -24.75 -43.03
CA GLY A 47 54.12 -25.05 -42.20
C GLY A 47 54.36 -26.56 -42.02
N GLU A 48 53.30 -27.34 -41.85
CA GLU A 48 53.39 -28.81 -41.81
C GLU A 48 53.76 -29.40 -43.17
N TYR A 49 53.20 -28.88 -44.26
CA TYR A 49 53.56 -29.32 -45.61
C TYR A 49 55.03 -29.03 -45.94
N ALA A 50 55.54 -27.87 -45.51
CA ALA A 50 56.91 -27.44 -45.75
C ALA A 50 57.98 -28.34 -45.09
N LYS A 51 57.64 -29.10 -44.04
CA LYS A 51 58.55 -30.11 -43.45
C LYS A 51 58.94 -31.20 -44.44
N ASN A 52 58.07 -31.49 -45.40
CA ASN A 52 58.29 -32.53 -46.41
C ASN A 52 59.02 -32.01 -47.65
N ILE A 53 59.40 -30.73 -47.67
CA ILE A 53 60.08 -30.09 -48.80
C ILE A 53 61.51 -29.77 -48.36
N ASN A 54 62.48 -30.49 -48.93
CA ASN A 54 63.90 -30.26 -48.69
C ASN A 54 64.28 -28.82 -49.08
N PHE A 55 65.06 -28.16 -48.22
CA PHE A 55 65.71 -26.91 -48.54
C PHE A 55 67.14 -27.21 -49.00
N TYR A 56 67.50 -26.74 -50.19
CA TYR A 56 68.84 -26.90 -50.77
C TYR A 56 69.60 -25.59 -50.64
N ASP A 57 70.84 -25.65 -50.14
CA ASP A 57 71.71 -24.48 -50.12
C ASP A 57 72.27 -24.17 -51.52
N LEU A 58 73.11 -23.13 -51.61
CA LEU A 58 73.71 -22.68 -52.88
C LEU A 58 74.66 -23.71 -53.50
N ASP A 59 75.06 -24.74 -52.74
CA ASP A 59 75.92 -25.84 -53.19
C ASP A 59 75.10 -27.12 -53.48
N GLU A 60 73.77 -27.00 -53.64
CA GLU A 60 72.81 -28.09 -53.86
C GLU A 60 72.80 -29.16 -52.74
N LYS A 61 73.25 -28.81 -51.54
CA LYS A 61 73.20 -29.72 -50.38
C LYS A 61 71.93 -29.49 -49.58
N ILE A 62 71.35 -30.59 -49.09
CA ILE A 62 70.19 -30.53 -48.21
C ILE A 62 70.60 -29.84 -46.91
N LYS A 63 70.03 -28.67 -46.65
CA LYS A 63 70.25 -27.84 -45.46
C LYS A 63 68.91 -27.62 -44.75
N GLY A 64 68.32 -28.72 -44.27
CA GLY A 64 67.03 -28.71 -43.58
C GLY A 64 65.84 -28.72 -44.53
N SER A 65 64.73 -28.14 -44.09
CA SER A 65 63.48 -28.07 -44.86
C SER A 65 62.99 -26.63 -44.95
N TRP A 66 62.04 -26.37 -45.86
CA TRP A 66 61.40 -25.05 -45.95
C TRP A 66 60.67 -24.65 -44.66
N HIS A 67 60.40 -25.59 -43.75
CA HIS A 67 59.88 -25.32 -42.42
C HIS A 67 60.73 -24.31 -41.64
N ASP A 68 62.06 -24.43 -41.71
CA ASP A 68 62.98 -23.59 -40.94
C ASP A 68 62.91 -22.12 -41.38
N LEU A 69 62.74 -21.90 -42.69
CA LEU A 69 62.54 -20.56 -43.25
C LEU A 69 61.18 -19.97 -42.86
N LEU A 70 60.11 -20.77 -42.90
CA LEU A 70 58.77 -20.31 -42.51
C LEU A 70 58.70 -19.98 -41.01
N MET A 71 59.28 -20.83 -40.16
CA MET A 71 59.29 -20.61 -38.71
C MET A 71 60.27 -19.50 -38.28
N SER A 72 61.13 -19.02 -39.18
CA SER A 72 61.99 -17.86 -38.93
C SER A 72 61.24 -16.52 -38.98
N ASP A 73 60.05 -16.49 -39.59
CA ASP A 73 59.16 -15.32 -39.54
C ASP A 73 58.27 -15.38 -38.30
N GLU A 74 58.31 -14.31 -37.51
CA GLU A 74 57.63 -14.27 -36.22
C GLU A 74 56.11 -14.37 -36.34
N ALA A 75 55.50 -13.85 -37.42
CA ALA A 75 54.06 -13.95 -37.60
C ALA A 75 53.64 -15.40 -37.91
N ILE A 76 54.43 -16.13 -38.70
CA ILE A 76 54.16 -17.53 -39.00
C ILE A 76 54.37 -18.40 -37.75
N PHE A 77 55.44 -18.14 -36.99
CA PHE A 77 55.67 -18.82 -35.71
C PHE A 77 54.50 -18.60 -34.72
N LEU A 78 54.04 -17.36 -34.54
CA LEU A 78 52.88 -17.06 -33.68
C LEU A 78 51.61 -17.72 -34.19
N ALA A 79 51.37 -17.74 -35.51
CA ALA A 79 50.21 -18.38 -36.11
C ALA A 79 50.14 -19.89 -35.81
N SER A 80 51.29 -20.56 -35.70
CA SER A 80 51.35 -22.00 -35.38
C SER A 80 50.80 -22.36 -33.99
N THR A 81 50.64 -21.38 -33.09
CA THR A 81 50.13 -21.59 -31.72
C THR A 81 48.66 -21.23 -31.50
N ILE A 82 48.02 -20.61 -32.49
CA ILE A 82 46.60 -20.20 -32.41
C ILE A 82 45.62 -21.39 -32.48
N PRO A 83 45.80 -22.40 -33.35
CA PRO A 83 44.79 -23.45 -33.58
C PRO A 83 44.78 -24.57 -32.51
N ILE A 84 45.28 -24.31 -31.30
CA ILE A 84 45.32 -25.31 -30.24
C ILE A 84 43.92 -25.61 -29.73
N ASN A 85 43.45 -26.83 -29.98
CA ASN A 85 42.14 -27.30 -29.51
C ASN A 85 42.22 -27.75 -28.05
N ILE A 86 41.97 -26.82 -27.12
CA ILE A 86 41.94 -27.10 -25.67
C ILE A 86 40.93 -28.20 -25.33
N GLY A 87 39.79 -28.26 -26.03
CA GLY A 87 38.76 -29.28 -25.79
C GLY A 87 39.26 -30.70 -26.11
N GLU A 88 40.02 -30.85 -27.19
CA GLU A 88 40.63 -32.13 -27.57
C GLU A 88 41.75 -32.52 -26.59
N ILE A 89 42.58 -31.58 -26.15
CA ILE A 89 43.61 -31.82 -25.13
C ILE A 89 42.98 -32.28 -23.80
N LYS A 90 41.92 -31.61 -23.35
CA LYS A 90 41.16 -32.01 -22.14
C LYS A 90 40.56 -33.40 -22.29
N LYS A 91 39.92 -33.69 -23.42
CA LYS A 91 39.33 -35.00 -23.69
C LYS A 91 40.39 -36.12 -23.70
N ASN A 92 41.55 -35.87 -24.31
CA ASN A 92 42.63 -36.85 -24.33
C ASN A 92 43.19 -37.10 -22.93
N PHE A 93 43.35 -36.06 -22.10
CA PHE A 93 43.76 -36.22 -20.71
C PHE A 93 42.75 -37.02 -19.89
N GLU A 94 41.44 -36.76 -20.02
CA GLU A 94 40.41 -37.56 -19.35
C GLU A 94 40.48 -39.05 -19.74
N VAL A 95 40.73 -39.33 -21.02
CA VAL A 95 40.92 -40.69 -21.53
C VAL A 95 42.18 -41.34 -20.95
N GLU A 96 43.33 -40.68 -20.98
CA GLU A 96 44.58 -41.26 -20.42
C GLU A 96 44.52 -41.37 -18.89
N MET A 97 43.86 -40.44 -18.21
CA MET A 97 43.61 -40.50 -16.76
C MET A 97 42.78 -41.72 -16.37
N SER A 98 41.78 -42.08 -17.19
CA SER A 98 40.98 -43.30 -16.99
C SER A 98 41.79 -44.60 -17.17
N ARG A 99 42.98 -44.53 -17.80
CA ARG A 99 43.87 -45.68 -18.01
C ARG A 99 44.90 -45.86 -16.89
N GLY A 100 45.14 -44.84 -16.08
CA GLY A 100 46.04 -44.89 -14.92
C GLY A 100 46.88 -43.62 -14.73
N GLN A 101 47.48 -43.50 -13.54
CA GLN A 101 48.30 -42.35 -13.15
C GLN A 101 49.57 -42.23 -14.00
N ALA A 102 50.21 -43.35 -14.38
CA ALA A 102 51.38 -43.35 -15.25
C ALA A 102 51.08 -42.76 -16.65
N GLN A 103 49.95 -43.12 -17.25
CA GLN A 103 49.50 -42.61 -18.56
C GLN A 103 49.13 -41.13 -18.48
N ALA A 104 48.50 -40.71 -17.38
CA ALA A 104 48.23 -39.30 -17.12
C ALA A 104 49.52 -38.48 -17.00
N ILE A 105 50.54 -38.99 -16.31
CA ILE A 105 51.85 -38.34 -16.20
C ILE A 105 52.50 -38.18 -17.58
N LEU A 106 52.44 -39.21 -18.43
CA LEU A 106 53.00 -39.15 -19.79
C LEU A 106 52.26 -38.14 -20.68
N GLU A 107 50.93 -38.04 -20.59
CA GLU A 107 50.18 -37.05 -21.36
C GLU A 107 50.45 -35.63 -20.85
N ILE A 108 50.56 -35.41 -19.54
CA ILE A 108 50.99 -34.12 -18.96
C ILE A 108 52.40 -33.77 -19.45
N TRP A 109 53.33 -34.73 -19.42
CA TRP A 109 54.70 -34.55 -19.87
C TRP A 109 54.79 -34.17 -21.36
N LYS A 110 53.98 -34.79 -22.21
CA LYS A 110 53.89 -34.46 -23.64
C LYS A 110 53.45 -33.00 -23.88
N GLN A 111 52.48 -32.50 -23.10
CA GLN A 111 52.07 -31.09 -23.19
C GLN A 111 53.16 -30.15 -22.69
N LEU A 112 53.88 -30.55 -21.63
CA LEU A 112 55.03 -29.82 -21.12
C LEU A 112 56.17 -29.75 -22.14
N GLN A 113 56.49 -30.87 -22.81
CA GLN A 113 57.48 -30.91 -23.89
C GLN A 113 57.08 -30.04 -25.09
N TRP A 114 55.79 -29.97 -25.40
CA TRP A 114 55.29 -29.04 -26.42
C TRP A 114 55.56 -27.58 -26.00
N LEU A 115 55.25 -27.22 -24.76
CA LEU A 115 55.48 -25.88 -24.23
C LEU A 115 56.99 -25.54 -24.16
N ASN A 116 57.83 -26.50 -23.77
CA ASN A 116 59.29 -26.34 -23.73
C ASN A 116 59.87 -26.10 -25.14
N ARG A 117 59.42 -26.86 -26.15
CA ARG A 117 59.81 -26.63 -27.55
C ARG A 117 59.38 -25.25 -28.04
N TRP A 118 58.19 -24.79 -27.64
CA TRP A 118 57.76 -23.44 -27.96
C TRP A 118 58.69 -22.38 -27.35
N LEU A 119 59.06 -22.52 -26.07
CA LEU A 119 59.99 -21.61 -25.40
C LEU A 119 61.35 -21.55 -26.09
N ARG A 120 61.95 -22.71 -26.42
CA ARG A 120 63.25 -22.80 -27.10
C ARG A 120 63.24 -22.01 -28.42
N ASN A 121 62.15 -22.11 -29.18
CA ASN A 121 62.00 -21.37 -30.43
C ASN A 121 61.67 -19.88 -30.20
N ALA A 122 60.91 -19.56 -29.16
CA ALA A 122 60.50 -18.21 -28.82
C ALA A 122 61.65 -17.31 -28.33
N VAL A 123 62.77 -17.87 -27.87
CA VAL A 123 64.00 -17.10 -27.54
C VAL A 123 64.50 -16.28 -28.74
N SER A 124 64.25 -16.76 -29.96
CA SER A 124 64.69 -16.12 -31.20
C SER A 124 63.83 -14.93 -31.64
N LEU A 125 62.72 -14.64 -30.94
CA LEU A 125 61.82 -13.53 -31.25
C LEU A 125 62.51 -12.17 -31.02
N LYS A 126 62.48 -11.32 -32.03
CA LYS A 126 63.10 -9.98 -32.05
C LYS A 126 62.08 -8.87 -31.82
N ASN A 127 60.82 -9.03 -32.25
CA ASN A 127 59.81 -7.99 -32.09
C ASN A 127 59.41 -7.80 -30.62
N GLU A 128 59.05 -6.56 -30.28
CA GLU A 128 58.68 -6.16 -28.92
C GLU A 128 57.51 -6.97 -28.35
N GLU A 129 56.49 -7.24 -29.15
CA GLU A 129 55.32 -8.02 -28.72
C GLU A 129 55.64 -9.50 -28.53
N GLY A 130 56.47 -10.07 -29.41
CA GLY A 130 56.93 -11.45 -29.30
C GLY A 130 57.82 -11.66 -28.07
N ARG A 131 58.73 -10.73 -27.80
CA ARG A 131 59.56 -10.74 -26.58
C ARG A 131 58.74 -10.53 -25.31
N ALA A 132 57.78 -9.61 -25.33
CA ALA A 132 56.88 -9.39 -24.20
C ALA A 132 56.05 -10.65 -23.90
N LEU A 133 55.61 -11.37 -24.93
CA LEU A 133 54.91 -12.65 -24.78
C LEU A 133 55.83 -13.72 -24.18
N TYR A 134 57.05 -13.88 -24.71
CA TYR A 134 58.05 -14.79 -24.14
C TYR A 134 58.27 -14.53 -22.65
N ILE A 135 58.56 -13.29 -22.25
CA ILE A 135 58.79 -12.91 -20.85
C ILE A 135 57.56 -13.23 -19.98
N LYS A 136 56.34 -12.93 -20.46
CA LYS A 136 55.11 -13.23 -19.73
C LYS A 136 54.92 -14.73 -19.50
N ILE A 137 55.15 -15.56 -20.53
CA ILE A 137 55.02 -17.01 -20.43
C ILE A 137 56.09 -17.57 -19.50
N SER A 138 57.34 -17.11 -19.60
CA SER A 138 58.43 -17.49 -18.68
C SER A 138 58.09 -17.19 -17.22
N ASN A 139 57.55 -16.00 -16.93
CA ASN A 139 57.11 -15.63 -15.58
C ASN A 139 55.93 -16.48 -15.10
N MET A 140 54.97 -16.79 -15.98
CA MET A 140 53.83 -17.66 -15.63
C MET A 140 54.28 -19.09 -15.35
N ILE A 141 55.28 -19.60 -16.05
CA ILE A 141 55.87 -20.92 -15.79
C ILE A 141 56.50 -20.95 -14.40
N GLN A 142 57.33 -19.96 -14.08
CA GLN A 142 57.98 -19.85 -12.77
C GLN A 142 56.97 -19.71 -11.63
N ALA A 143 55.91 -18.91 -11.82
CA ALA A 143 54.92 -18.66 -10.78
C ALA A 143 53.90 -19.80 -10.58
N ASN A 144 53.48 -20.46 -11.66
CA ASN A 144 52.30 -21.34 -11.64
C ASN A 144 52.60 -22.81 -11.94
N LEU A 145 53.70 -23.13 -12.62
CA LEU A 145 54.00 -24.49 -13.07
C LEU A 145 55.19 -25.13 -12.36
N LEU A 146 56.16 -24.34 -11.89
CA LEU A 146 57.41 -24.82 -11.30
C LEU A 146 57.20 -25.93 -10.25
N SER A 147 56.43 -25.63 -9.19
CA SER A 147 56.11 -26.60 -8.14
C SER A 147 55.33 -27.81 -8.67
N GLY A 148 54.44 -27.60 -9.63
CA GLY A 148 53.63 -28.67 -10.22
C GLY A 148 54.45 -29.64 -11.07
N VAL A 149 55.50 -29.16 -11.73
CA VAL A 149 56.41 -29.98 -12.54
C VAL A 149 57.39 -30.76 -11.67
N ALA A 150 57.89 -30.16 -10.59
CA ALA A 150 58.64 -30.86 -9.56
C ALA A 150 57.81 -32.02 -8.98
N ASP A 151 56.56 -31.75 -8.61
CA ASP A 151 55.63 -32.77 -8.12
C ASP A 151 55.35 -33.86 -9.16
N LEU A 152 55.19 -33.50 -10.44
CA LEU A 152 54.99 -34.45 -11.53
C LEU A 152 56.16 -35.44 -11.65
N TYR A 153 57.39 -34.94 -11.50
CA TYR A 153 58.58 -35.78 -11.59
C TYR A 153 58.73 -36.73 -10.39
N ASP A 154 58.45 -36.26 -9.17
CA ASP A 154 58.48 -37.15 -8.01
C ASP A 154 57.38 -38.22 -8.07
N LEU A 155 56.19 -37.87 -8.57
CA LEU A 155 55.14 -38.85 -8.85
C LEU A 155 55.57 -39.85 -9.94
N SER A 156 56.35 -39.41 -10.93
CA SER A 156 56.91 -40.30 -11.97
C SER A 156 57.93 -41.31 -11.41
N ARG A 157 58.70 -40.91 -10.38
CA ARG A 157 59.61 -41.81 -9.65
C ARG A 157 58.84 -42.86 -8.85
N HIS A 158 57.74 -42.48 -8.21
CA HIS A 158 56.85 -43.43 -7.52
C HIS A 158 56.27 -44.47 -8.48
N GLU A 159 55.81 -44.04 -9.66
CA GLU A 159 55.26 -44.92 -10.70
C GLU A 159 56.34 -45.66 -11.53
N LYS A 160 57.63 -45.50 -11.20
CA LYS A 160 58.78 -46.13 -11.90
C LYS A 160 58.86 -45.81 -13.40
N ILE A 161 58.41 -44.62 -13.80
CA ILE A 161 58.46 -44.14 -15.19
C ILE A 161 59.39 -42.93 -15.36
N SER A 162 60.15 -42.54 -14.33
CA SER A 162 61.06 -41.41 -14.37
C SER A 162 62.11 -41.47 -15.48
N ASP A 163 62.51 -42.67 -15.90
CA ASP A 163 63.49 -42.87 -16.99
C ASP A 163 62.94 -42.45 -18.37
N GLN A 164 61.62 -42.27 -18.48
CA GLN A 164 60.95 -41.77 -19.69
C GLN A 164 60.82 -40.23 -19.71
N LEU A 165 61.15 -39.56 -18.59
CA LEU A 165 61.08 -38.12 -18.45
C LEU A 165 62.49 -37.54 -18.39
N ASP A 166 62.96 -37.02 -19.52
CA ASP A 166 64.26 -36.35 -19.62
C ASP A 166 64.15 -34.88 -19.17
N ILE A 167 64.49 -34.63 -17.91
CA ILE A 167 64.48 -33.27 -17.32
C ILE A 167 65.66 -32.43 -17.81
N ASP A 168 66.75 -33.04 -18.23
CA ASP A 168 67.95 -32.30 -18.63
C ASP A 168 67.78 -31.61 -20.00
N ASP A 169 66.76 -31.96 -20.79
CA ASP A 169 66.36 -31.25 -22.02
C ASP A 169 65.46 -30.01 -21.77
N LEU A 170 65.06 -29.74 -20.52
CA LEU A 170 64.24 -28.58 -20.18
C LEU A 170 65.07 -27.28 -20.12
N GLU A 171 64.51 -26.19 -20.65
CA GLU A 171 65.16 -24.88 -20.65
C GLU A 171 65.45 -24.36 -19.23
N ALA A 172 66.48 -23.52 -19.07
CA ALA A 172 66.91 -23.00 -17.76
C ALA A 172 65.80 -22.26 -16.97
N VAL A 173 64.76 -21.77 -17.66
CA VAL A 173 63.59 -21.12 -17.05
C VAL A 173 62.85 -22.04 -16.08
N TRP A 174 62.91 -23.36 -16.28
CA TRP A 174 62.22 -24.33 -15.45
C TRP A 174 62.90 -24.60 -14.10
N ASP A 175 64.18 -24.28 -13.91
CA ASP A 175 64.96 -24.42 -12.64
C ASP A 175 64.62 -25.63 -11.72
N ILE A 176 64.31 -26.79 -12.32
CA ILE A 176 63.67 -27.92 -11.62
C ILE A 176 64.60 -28.54 -10.58
N HIS A 177 65.90 -28.54 -10.83
CA HIS A 177 66.91 -29.11 -9.93
C HIS A 177 66.95 -28.41 -8.56
N ASN A 178 66.67 -27.10 -8.51
CA ASN A 178 66.58 -26.34 -7.26
C ASN A 178 65.26 -26.58 -6.52
N GLU A 179 64.14 -26.67 -7.25
CA GLU A 179 62.81 -26.86 -6.65
C GLU A 179 62.64 -28.28 -6.06
N LEU A 180 63.18 -29.30 -6.72
CA LEU A 180 63.16 -30.69 -6.24
C LEU A 180 63.81 -30.88 -4.87
N LEU A 181 64.74 -30.01 -4.47
CA LEU A 181 65.37 -30.04 -3.15
C LEU A 181 64.43 -29.57 -2.02
N ASN A 182 63.35 -28.85 -2.37
CA ASN A 182 62.42 -28.22 -1.43
C ASN A 182 61.03 -28.89 -1.39
N CYS A 183 60.77 -29.88 -2.25
CA CYS A 183 59.47 -30.55 -2.37
C CYS A 183 59.38 -31.84 -1.52
N ASP A 184 58.37 -31.95 -0.65
CA ASP A 184 58.03 -33.18 0.07
C ASP A 184 56.70 -33.77 -0.43
N THR A 185 56.69 -34.07 -1.73
CA THR A 185 55.54 -34.44 -2.56
C THR A 185 54.84 -35.72 -2.14
N LEU A 186 55.61 -36.75 -1.81
CA LEU A 186 55.07 -38.07 -1.47
C LEU A 186 54.42 -38.10 -0.07
N ASN A 187 54.89 -37.27 0.87
CA ASN A 187 54.24 -37.06 2.16
C ASN A 187 52.97 -36.21 2.03
N THR A 188 52.99 -35.21 1.15
CA THR A 188 51.86 -34.29 0.94
C THR A 188 50.69 -34.96 0.21
N TYR A 189 50.96 -35.87 -0.74
CA TYR A 189 49.96 -36.58 -1.54
C TYR A 189 50.02 -38.10 -1.30
N CYS A 190 49.62 -38.50 -0.09
CA CYS A 190 49.82 -39.85 0.43
C CYS A 190 48.86 -40.92 -0.12
N ASN A 191 47.68 -40.54 -0.64
CA ASN A 191 46.67 -41.48 -1.18
C ASN A 191 46.40 -41.28 -2.69
N CYS A 192 45.88 -42.31 -3.36
CA CYS A 192 45.65 -42.29 -4.81
C CYS A 192 44.72 -41.15 -5.25
N GLU A 193 43.64 -40.90 -4.51
CA GLU A 193 42.69 -39.83 -4.84
C GLU A 193 43.34 -38.43 -4.79
N SER A 194 44.21 -38.19 -3.82
CA SER A 194 44.93 -36.90 -3.70
C SER A 194 45.97 -36.73 -4.81
N ARG A 195 46.62 -37.82 -5.26
CA ARG A 195 47.53 -37.80 -6.40
C ARG A 195 46.79 -37.50 -7.70
N GLU A 196 45.63 -38.11 -7.90
CA GLU A 196 44.81 -37.87 -9.08
C GLU A 196 44.29 -36.43 -9.14
N LYS A 197 43.85 -35.89 -8.00
CA LYS A 197 43.49 -34.47 -7.88
C LYS A 197 44.68 -33.56 -8.16
N ARG A 198 45.89 -33.91 -7.70
CA ARG A 198 47.10 -33.13 -7.98
C ARG A 198 47.49 -33.18 -9.46
N LEU A 199 47.46 -34.35 -10.10
CA LEU A 199 47.68 -34.49 -11.55
C LEU A 199 46.67 -33.67 -12.36
N GLY A 200 45.39 -33.70 -11.97
CA GLY A 200 44.37 -32.84 -12.57
C GLY A 200 44.65 -31.35 -12.38
N ALA A 201 45.14 -30.93 -11.20
CA ALA A 201 45.53 -29.54 -10.94
C ALA A 201 46.74 -29.10 -11.78
N ILE A 202 47.78 -29.95 -11.89
CA ILE A 202 48.96 -29.71 -12.73
C ILE A 202 48.55 -29.58 -14.20
N PHE A 203 47.73 -30.51 -14.69
CA PHE A 203 47.22 -30.47 -16.05
C PHE A 203 46.43 -29.19 -16.33
N ASN A 204 45.51 -28.81 -15.44
CA ASN A 204 44.75 -27.56 -15.58
C ASN A 204 45.65 -26.32 -15.59
N ALA A 205 46.70 -26.30 -14.76
CA ALA A 205 47.67 -25.21 -14.76
C ALA A 205 48.39 -25.11 -16.12
N ILE A 206 48.84 -26.24 -16.69
CA ILE A 206 49.47 -26.27 -18.02
C ILE A 206 48.50 -25.81 -19.10
N VAL A 207 47.26 -26.33 -19.09
CA VAL A 207 46.22 -25.93 -20.05
C VAL A 207 45.92 -24.44 -19.94
N ASN A 208 45.93 -23.85 -18.73
CA ASN A 208 45.74 -22.42 -18.55
C ASN A 208 46.87 -21.62 -19.20
N VAL A 209 48.13 -22.01 -19.02
CA VAL A 209 49.28 -21.37 -19.68
C VAL A 209 49.18 -21.51 -21.20
N ILE A 210 48.85 -22.69 -21.72
CA ILE A 210 48.67 -22.93 -23.16
C ILE A 210 47.50 -22.10 -23.72
N SER A 211 46.39 -22.00 -23.00
CA SER A 211 45.23 -21.20 -23.41
C SER A 211 45.54 -19.70 -23.44
N PHE A 212 46.30 -19.22 -22.45
CA PHE A 212 46.77 -17.86 -22.40
C PHE A 212 47.73 -17.58 -23.55
N LEU A 213 48.67 -18.50 -23.81
CA LEU A 213 49.58 -18.43 -24.94
C LEU A 213 48.81 -18.34 -26.27
N ALA A 214 47.87 -19.25 -26.53
CA ALA A 214 47.09 -19.24 -27.78
C ALA A 214 46.35 -17.90 -27.99
N ARG A 215 45.71 -17.38 -26.93
CA ARG A 215 44.97 -16.12 -26.98
C ARG A 215 45.87 -14.90 -27.20
N GLU A 216 46.99 -14.81 -26.50
CA GLU A 216 47.90 -13.68 -26.63
C GLU A 216 48.74 -13.78 -27.92
N SER A 217 49.03 -14.99 -28.41
CA SER A 217 49.62 -15.23 -29.73
C SER A 217 48.71 -14.74 -30.85
N GLU A 218 47.39 -14.89 -30.77
CA GLU A 218 46.47 -14.35 -31.77
C GLU A 218 46.51 -12.81 -31.85
N LYS A 219 46.58 -12.14 -30.70
CA LYS A 219 46.74 -10.68 -30.64
C LYS A 219 48.10 -10.26 -31.21
N ALA A 220 49.17 -10.90 -30.78
CA ALA A 220 50.52 -10.62 -31.24
C ALA A 220 50.64 -10.86 -32.76
N PHE A 221 50.03 -11.93 -33.28
CA PHE A 221 49.97 -12.25 -34.70
C PHE A 221 49.30 -11.14 -35.52
N ASN A 222 48.12 -10.68 -35.10
CA ASN A 222 47.38 -9.63 -35.81
C ASN A 222 48.10 -8.27 -35.83
N ILE A 223 48.87 -7.97 -34.78
CA ILE A 223 49.72 -6.77 -34.71
C ILE A 223 50.93 -6.96 -35.63
N ASN A 224 51.59 -8.12 -35.56
CA ASN A 224 52.78 -8.43 -36.34
C ASN A 224 52.49 -8.38 -37.85
N LEU A 225 51.35 -8.93 -38.29
CA LEU A 225 50.90 -8.94 -39.69
C LEU A 225 50.80 -7.53 -40.32
N LYS A 226 50.68 -6.48 -39.51
CA LYS A 226 50.59 -5.09 -39.99
C LYS A 226 51.94 -4.38 -40.01
N LYS A 227 53.00 -4.97 -39.46
CA LYS A 227 54.33 -4.36 -39.40
C LYS A 227 55.12 -4.61 -40.69
N GLN A 228 56.04 -3.72 -41.02
CA GLN A 228 56.90 -3.82 -42.20
C GLN A 228 58.20 -4.60 -41.94
N SER A 229 58.26 -5.41 -40.88
CA SER A 229 59.46 -6.10 -40.39
C SER A 229 59.57 -7.57 -40.84
N HIS A 230 58.68 -8.03 -41.73
CA HIS A 230 58.71 -9.39 -42.27
C HIS A 230 59.90 -9.60 -43.21
N GLN A 231 60.43 -10.83 -43.25
CA GLN A 231 61.42 -11.19 -44.27
C GLN A 231 60.78 -11.15 -45.67
N PRO A 232 61.48 -10.68 -46.73
CA PRO A 232 60.89 -10.53 -48.06
C PRO A 232 60.24 -11.80 -48.62
N ALA A 233 60.84 -12.98 -48.37
CA ALA A 233 60.30 -14.26 -48.81
C ALA A 233 58.97 -14.61 -48.11
N SER A 234 58.90 -14.42 -46.79
CA SER A 234 57.71 -14.65 -45.98
C SER A 234 56.61 -13.61 -46.26
N ALA A 235 56.98 -12.35 -46.52
CA ALA A 235 56.07 -11.28 -46.89
C ALA A 235 55.32 -11.56 -48.21
N LEU A 236 56.02 -12.09 -49.22
CA LEU A 236 55.41 -12.46 -50.50
C LEU A 236 54.34 -13.55 -50.31
N LEU A 237 54.64 -14.55 -49.48
CA LEU A 237 53.71 -15.63 -49.15
C LEU A 237 52.49 -15.12 -48.37
N LEU A 238 52.68 -14.26 -47.36
CA LEU A 238 51.59 -13.64 -46.62
C LEU A 238 50.69 -12.81 -47.54
N ALA A 239 51.27 -12.05 -48.48
CA ALA A 239 50.53 -11.28 -49.47
C ALA A 239 49.69 -12.19 -50.38
N PHE A 240 50.23 -13.33 -50.82
CA PHE A 240 49.48 -14.32 -51.59
C PHE A 240 48.28 -14.87 -50.79
N LEU A 241 48.48 -15.25 -49.53
CA LEU A 241 47.40 -15.76 -48.68
C LEU A 241 46.33 -14.71 -48.41
N GLN A 242 46.72 -13.44 -48.30
CA GLN A 242 45.78 -12.34 -48.15
C GLN A 242 44.97 -12.08 -49.43
N ALA A 243 45.56 -12.26 -50.61
CA ALA A 243 44.83 -12.24 -51.88
C ALA A 243 43.86 -13.43 -52.00
N TYR A 244 44.28 -14.62 -51.56
CA TYR A 244 43.46 -15.84 -51.54
C TYR A 244 42.16 -15.66 -50.73
N LYS A 245 42.17 -14.86 -49.67
CA LYS A 245 40.97 -14.52 -48.86
C LYS A 245 39.82 -13.93 -49.68
N ARG A 246 40.10 -13.22 -50.77
CA ARG A 246 39.06 -12.68 -51.68
C ARG A 246 38.33 -13.81 -52.42
N THR A 247 39.07 -14.79 -52.90
CA THR A 247 38.50 -16.00 -53.52
C THR A 247 37.70 -16.77 -52.50
N GLN A 248 38.23 -16.93 -51.29
CA GLN A 248 37.52 -17.61 -50.19
C GLN A 248 36.18 -16.93 -49.87
N THR A 249 36.16 -15.60 -49.77
CA THR A 249 34.95 -14.82 -49.50
C THR A 249 33.91 -15.02 -50.61
N THR A 250 34.35 -14.94 -51.87
CA THR A 250 33.49 -15.15 -53.05
C THR A 250 32.88 -16.56 -53.05
N THR A 251 33.68 -17.58 -52.73
CA THR A 251 33.22 -18.97 -52.63
C THR A 251 32.23 -19.15 -51.48
N ASN A 252 32.47 -18.50 -50.34
CA ASN A 252 31.59 -18.59 -49.16
C ASN A 252 30.25 -17.87 -49.34
N CYS A 253 30.10 -16.95 -50.30
CA CYS A 253 28.81 -16.37 -50.68
C CYS A 253 27.90 -17.31 -51.52
N PHE A 254 28.31 -18.57 -51.75
CA PHE A 254 27.54 -19.53 -52.54
C PHE A 254 26.13 -19.77 -52.00
N SER A 255 25.98 -19.93 -50.68
CA SER A 255 24.69 -20.18 -50.02
C SER A 255 23.71 -19.02 -50.20
N GLU A 256 24.18 -17.78 -50.03
CA GLU A 256 23.39 -16.57 -50.25
C GLU A 256 22.90 -16.48 -51.70
N ARG A 257 23.80 -16.69 -52.67
CA ARG A 257 23.46 -16.68 -54.10
C ARG A 257 22.46 -17.78 -54.46
N LEU A 258 22.56 -18.94 -53.83
CA LEU A 258 21.64 -20.06 -54.04
C LEU A 258 20.24 -19.73 -53.49
N LEU A 259 20.15 -19.15 -52.29
CA LEU A 259 18.89 -18.71 -51.70
C LEU A 259 18.24 -17.60 -52.52
N GLU A 260 19.03 -16.61 -52.94
CA GLU A 260 18.55 -15.53 -53.80
C GLU A 260 18.03 -16.08 -55.12
N TYR A 261 18.75 -16.99 -55.78
CA TYR A 261 18.30 -17.67 -56.99
C TYR A 261 16.99 -18.45 -56.76
N TYR A 262 16.92 -19.22 -55.67
CA TYR A 262 15.73 -20.02 -55.36
C TYR A 262 14.49 -19.15 -55.13
N TYR A 263 14.57 -18.13 -54.26
CA TYR A 263 13.42 -17.29 -53.95
C TYR A 263 13.05 -16.31 -55.07
N SER A 264 14.03 -15.70 -55.75
CA SER A 264 13.77 -14.70 -56.79
C SER A 264 13.49 -15.29 -58.17
N GLN A 265 14.20 -16.36 -58.58
CA GLN A 265 14.11 -16.91 -59.94
C GLN A 265 13.18 -18.13 -60.02
N ILE A 266 13.25 -19.06 -59.05
CA ILE A 266 12.41 -20.26 -59.04
C ILE A 266 11.01 -19.94 -58.49
N GLN A 267 10.93 -19.42 -57.26
CA GLN A 267 9.63 -19.09 -56.63
C GLN A 267 9.03 -17.77 -57.13
N ARG A 268 9.84 -16.89 -57.73
CA ARG A 268 9.42 -15.56 -58.23
C ARG A 268 8.77 -14.69 -57.15
N ASN A 269 9.25 -14.82 -55.92
CA ASN A 269 8.79 -13.97 -54.82
C ASN A 269 9.12 -12.52 -55.16
N ARG A 270 8.11 -11.65 -55.15
CA ARG A 270 8.30 -10.20 -55.29
C ARG A 270 8.64 -9.63 -53.93
N GLN A 271 9.70 -8.83 -53.88
CA GLN A 271 10.03 -8.07 -52.68
C GLN A 271 8.90 -7.08 -52.38
N LEU A 272 8.36 -7.15 -51.16
CA LEU A 272 7.40 -6.15 -50.70
C LEU A 272 8.12 -4.80 -50.63
N THR A 273 7.52 -3.78 -51.23
CA THR A 273 7.94 -2.39 -51.02
C THR A 273 7.63 -2.02 -49.57
N GLY A 274 8.61 -1.50 -48.83
CA GLY A 274 8.38 -1.02 -47.47
C GLY A 274 7.24 0.00 -47.44
N GLY A 275 6.43 -0.02 -46.38
CA GLY A 275 5.50 1.08 -46.11
C GLY A 275 6.28 2.36 -45.78
N GLY A 276 5.68 3.52 -46.03
CA GLY A 276 6.30 4.80 -45.63
C GLY A 276 6.50 4.89 -44.12
N ASP A 277 7.54 5.61 -43.72
CA ASP A 277 7.85 5.85 -42.31
C ASP A 277 6.68 6.58 -41.62
N ARG A 278 6.49 6.32 -40.33
CA ARG A 278 5.50 6.99 -39.49
C ARG A 278 6.22 7.69 -38.35
N VAL A 279 5.85 8.94 -38.10
CA VAL A 279 6.38 9.77 -37.02
C VAL A 279 5.24 10.47 -36.30
N TYR A 280 5.46 10.82 -35.03
CA TYR A 280 4.55 11.68 -34.28
C TYR A 280 4.98 13.13 -34.44
N LEU A 281 4.02 14.02 -34.69
CA LEU A 281 4.23 15.46 -34.80
C LEU A 281 3.71 16.15 -33.52
N GLU A 282 4.60 16.76 -32.76
CA GLU A 282 4.22 17.61 -31.63
C GLU A 282 3.78 19.00 -32.15
N CYS A 283 2.54 19.37 -31.88
CA CYS A 283 1.98 20.67 -32.26
C CYS A 283 1.80 21.55 -31.03
N GLN A 284 2.49 22.69 -30.98
CA GLN A 284 2.34 23.67 -29.89
C GLN A 284 1.49 24.84 -30.35
N LEU A 285 0.39 25.07 -29.63
CA LEU A 285 -0.49 26.21 -29.87
C LEU A 285 0.14 27.49 -29.28
N SER A 286 -0.01 28.63 -29.96
CA SER A 286 0.41 29.92 -29.41
C SER A 286 -0.57 30.37 -28.31
N ALA A 287 -0.09 31.09 -27.28
CA ALA A 287 -0.87 31.47 -26.09
C ALA A 287 -2.13 32.32 -26.34
N THR A 288 -2.31 32.88 -27.55
CA THR A 288 -3.47 33.69 -27.92
C THR A 288 -4.37 33.03 -28.97
N SER A 289 -4.08 31.79 -29.36
CA SER A 289 -4.81 31.09 -30.43
C SER A 289 -5.93 30.21 -29.87
N GLU A 290 -7.05 30.16 -30.59
CA GLU A 290 -8.12 29.19 -30.32
C GLU A 290 -7.70 27.77 -30.75
N PRO A 291 -8.33 26.70 -30.22
CA PRO A 291 -8.09 25.33 -30.67
C PRO A 291 -8.24 25.15 -32.19
N VAL A 292 -7.31 24.42 -32.82
CA VAL A 292 -7.26 24.22 -34.29
C VAL A 292 -7.44 22.75 -34.64
N ILE A 293 -8.18 22.46 -35.71
CA ILE A 293 -8.30 21.10 -36.27
C ILE A 293 -7.32 20.99 -37.44
N ILE A 294 -6.48 19.95 -37.43
CA ILE A 294 -5.64 19.54 -38.55
C ILE A 294 -6.34 18.38 -39.24
N GLU A 295 -6.81 18.59 -40.48
CA GLU A 295 -7.51 17.58 -41.26
C GLU A 295 -6.56 16.48 -41.75
N LYS A 296 -7.10 15.28 -41.93
CA LYS A 296 -6.43 14.18 -42.61
C LYS A 296 -5.99 14.62 -44.01
N GLY A 297 -4.77 14.28 -44.40
CA GLY A 297 -4.21 14.62 -45.71
C GLY A 297 -3.34 15.88 -45.71
N VAL A 298 -3.34 16.67 -44.63
CA VAL A 298 -2.42 17.81 -44.49
C VAL A 298 -0.97 17.30 -44.49
N GLN A 299 -0.10 18.00 -45.23
CA GLN A 299 1.29 17.61 -45.44
C GLN A 299 2.27 18.49 -44.64
N PHE A 300 3.29 17.86 -44.07
CA PHE A 300 4.38 18.50 -43.34
C PHE A 300 5.74 18.14 -43.95
N ILE A 301 6.63 19.11 -44.03
CA ILE A 301 7.99 18.92 -44.58
C ILE A 301 8.93 18.53 -43.44
N ALA A 302 9.58 17.37 -43.56
CA ALA A 302 10.53 16.82 -42.59
C ALA A 302 11.99 16.86 -43.10
N GLY A 303 12.36 17.96 -43.77
CA GLY A 303 13.68 18.15 -44.36
C GLY A 303 13.77 17.65 -45.81
N LYS A 304 15.01 17.40 -46.26
CA LYS A 304 15.32 17.01 -47.64
C LYS A 304 16.20 15.77 -47.68
N THR A 305 16.04 14.97 -48.72
CA THR A 305 16.92 13.84 -49.03
C THR A 305 18.30 14.32 -49.50
N GLU A 306 19.28 13.40 -49.58
CA GLU A 306 20.62 13.68 -50.16
C GLU A 306 20.54 14.23 -51.60
N ASN A 307 19.45 13.91 -52.31
CA ASN A 307 19.15 14.40 -53.66
C ASN A 307 18.35 15.71 -53.67
N LEU A 308 18.27 16.43 -52.55
CA LEU A 308 17.58 17.72 -52.37
C LEU A 308 16.05 17.68 -52.59
N GLN A 309 15.41 16.51 -52.50
CA GLN A 309 13.94 16.38 -52.59
C GLN A 309 13.30 16.48 -51.20
N ASP A 310 12.16 17.15 -51.10
CA ASP A 310 11.43 17.30 -49.84
C ASP A 310 10.89 15.96 -49.33
N ILE A 311 11.07 15.70 -48.04
CA ILE A 311 10.47 14.56 -47.35
C ILE A 311 9.12 15.03 -46.81
N LEU A 312 8.04 14.49 -47.35
CA LEU A 312 6.67 14.87 -46.98
C LEU A 312 6.03 13.80 -46.09
N TYR A 313 5.52 14.21 -44.94
CA TYR A 313 4.66 13.40 -44.09
C TYR A 313 3.22 13.87 -44.19
N GLU A 314 2.28 12.92 -44.26
CA GLU A 314 0.85 13.18 -44.34
C GLU A 314 0.15 12.78 -43.04
N VAL A 315 -0.76 13.64 -42.56
CA VAL A 315 -1.60 13.37 -41.40
C VAL A 315 -2.57 12.23 -41.71
N GLN A 316 -2.55 11.16 -40.90
CA GLN A 316 -3.36 9.96 -41.15
C GLN A 316 -4.82 10.05 -40.68
N ALA A 317 -5.12 10.95 -39.74
CA ALA A 317 -6.47 11.17 -39.19
C ALA A 317 -6.62 12.60 -38.65
N ASP A 318 -7.85 13.12 -38.65
CA ASP A 318 -8.15 14.46 -38.13
C ASP A 318 -7.71 14.59 -36.66
N ALA A 319 -7.00 15.68 -36.33
CA ALA A 319 -6.48 15.93 -34.99
C ALA A 319 -6.87 17.33 -34.49
N LEU A 320 -7.61 17.40 -33.38
CA LEU A 320 -7.91 18.64 -32.66
C LEU A 320 -6.76 18.99 -31.70
N ILE A 321 -6.13 20.15 -31.94
CA ILE A 321 -5.06 20.72 -31.12
C ILE A 321 -5.65 21.77 -30.19
N THR A 322 -5.78 21.45 -28.90
CA THR A 322 -6.42 22.31 -27.89
C THR A 322 -5.46 23.16 -27.07
N GLY A 323 -4.15 22.96 -27.22
CA GLY A 323 -3.13 23.58 -26.35
C GLY A 323 -3.00 22.93 -24.97
N ALA A 324 -3.69 21.81 -24.71
CA ALA A 324 -3.54 21.06 -23.46
C ALA A 324 -2.10 20.54 -23.31
N LYS A 325 -1.51 20.76 -22.14
CA LYS A 325 -0.16 20.28 -21.80
C LYS A 325 -0.23 19.24 -20.69
N LEU A 326 0.62 18.23 -20.76
CA LEU A 326 0.80 17.28 -19.67
C LEU A 326 1.35 18.05 -18.45
N GLY A 327 0.55 18.12 -17.39
CA GLY A 327 0.91 18.83 -16.15
C GLY A 327 1.36 17.91 -15.02
N ALA A 328 0.93 16.64 -15.04
CA ALA A 328 1.37 15.62 -14.09
C ALA A 328 1.20 14.21 -14.68
N LEU A 329 2.13 13.31 -14.39
CA LEU A 329 2.00 11.89 -14.71
C LEU A 329 2.37 11.08 -13.46
N LYS A 330 1.36 10.67 -12.70
CA LYS A 330 1.55 10.03 -11.40
C LYS A 330 1.07 8.59 -11.42
N THR A 331 1.73 7.75 -10.64
CA THR A 331 1.31 6.36 -10.46
C THR A 331 0.98 6.12 -9.01
N LEU A 332 -0.06 5.31 -8.78
CA LEU A 332 -0.45 4.85 -7.45
C LEU A 332 -0.25 3.34 -7.38
N PHE A 333 0.50 2.91 -6.38
CA PHE A 333 0.86 1.52 -6.15
C PHE A 333 0.51 1.11 -4.72
N LEU A 334 -0.22 0.00 -4.58
CA LEU A 334 -0.55 -0.61 -3.30
C LEU A 334 0.52 -1.65 -2.96
N GLN A 335 1.45 -1.31 -2.07
CA GLN A 335 2.55 -2.17 -1.70
C GLN A 335 2.08 -3.32 -0.80
N ARG A 336 2.50 -4.56 -1.11
CA ARG A 336 2.22 -5.76 -0.31
C ARG A 336 3.53 -6.48 0.05
N HIS A 337 4.22 -5.95 1.04
CA HIS A 337 5.58 -6.37 1.38
C HIS A 337 5.64 -7.80 1.95
N LEU A 338 6.57 -8.63 1.47
CA LEU A 338 6.67 -10.06 1.84
C LEU A 338 7.19 -10.32 3.26
N LEU A 339 7.95 -9.39 3.83
CA LEU A 339 8.56 -9.54 5.16
C LEU A 339 7.78 -8.86 6.31
N ILE A 340 6.71 -8.11 6.01
CA ILE A 340 5.91 -7.43 7.04
C ILE A 340 4.81 -8.38 7.52
N SER A 341 4.86 -8.79 8.78
CA SER A 341 3.89 -9.70 9.39
C SER A 341 2.93 -8.91 10.30
N PRO A 342 1.61 -9.20 10.28
CA PRO A 342 0.93 -10.34 9.63
C PRO A 342 0.47 -10.11 8.18
N GLU A 343 0.67 -8.94 7.60
CA GLU A 343 0.15 -8.57 6.28
C GLU A 343 0.67 -9.46 5.15
N ASN A 344 1.90 -9.95 5.25
CA ASN A 344 2.52 -10.84 4.27
C ASN A 344 1.74 -12.15 4.05
N ILE A 345 1.20 -12.74 5.12
CA ILE A 345 0.40 -13.97 5.09
C ILE A 345 -0.87 -13.76 4.25
N THR A 346 -1.48 -12.59 4.38
CA THR A 346 -2.76 -12.26 3.76
C THR A 346 -2.63 -11.51 2.45
N ARG A 347 -1.38 -11.19 2.03
CA ARG A 347 -1.10 -10.25 0.94
C ARG A 347 -1.86 -8.93 1.12
N SER A 348 -1.99 -8.48 2.37
CA SER A 348 -2.62 -7.20 2.70
C SER A 348 -1.74 -6.04 2.26
N VAL A 349 -2.38 -4.91 2.00
CA VAL A 349 -1.67 -3.66 1.69
C VAL A 349 -0.91 -3.22 2.92
N THR A 350 0.39 -2.98 2.75
CA THR A 350 1.33 -2.52 3.79
C THR A 350 1.62 -1.03 3.66
N GLN A 351 1.49 -0.48 2.45
CA GLN A 351 1.71 0.94 2.17
C GLN A 351 0.99 1.35 0.90
N ILE A 352 0.57 2.62 0.81
CA ILE A 352 0.19 3.25 -0.46
C ILE A 352 1.33 4.14 -0.93
N LYS A 353 1.81 3.91 -2.15
CA LYS A 353 2.91 4.66 -2.76
C LYS A 353 2.44 5.48 -3.94
N VAL A 354 3.00 6.68 -4.05
CA VAL A 354 2.85 7.54 -5.22
C VAL A 354 4.21 7.91 -5.78
N SER A 355 4.33 7.77 -7.09
CA SER A 355 5.52 8.14 -7.85
C SER A 355 5.14 9.13 -8.94
N ASP A 356 5.99 10.12 -9.18
CA ASP A 356 5.88 10.96 -10.38
C ASP A 356 6.73 10.32 -11.48
N VAL A 357 6.08 9.85 -12.54
CA VAL A 357 6.75 9.16 -13.64
C VAL A 357 7.67 10.11 -14.41
N LEU A 358 7.35 11.41 -14.44
CA LEU A 358 8.18 12.41 -15.11
C LEU A 358 9.53 12.56 -14.41
N ASP A 359 9.57 12.46 -13.08
CA ASP A 359 10.82 12.52 -12.31
C ASP A 359 11.72 11.33 -12.64
N HIS A 360 11.15 10.13 -12.75
CA HIS A 360 11.89 8.90 -13.07
C HIS A 360 12.47 8.90 -14.49
N LEU A 361 11.76 9.47 -15.48
CA LEU A 361 12.24 9.55 -16.86
C LEU A 361 13.51 10.43 -17.01
N SER A 362 13.72 11.36 -16.08
CA SER A 362 14.92 12.21 -16.06
C SER A 362 16.15 11.54 -15.42
N ASN A 363 15.96 10.40 -14.76
CA ASN A 363 17.01 9.75 -13.99
C ASN A 363 17.81 8.77 -14.85
N THR A 364 19.12 9.04 -15.02
CA THR A 364 20.01 8.20 -15.85
C THR A 364 20.56 6.97 -15.14
N ASP A 365 20.14 6.73 -13.89
CA ASP A 365 20.67 5.64 -13.07
C ASP A 365 20.04 4.29 -13.46
N ILE A 366 20.84 3.44 -14.10
CA ILE A 366 20.44 2.13 -14.64
C ILE A 366 20.11 1.14 -13.50
N SER A 367 20.47 1.46 -12.26
CA SER A 367 20.24 0.61 -11.08
C SER A 367 18.80 0.59 -10.59
N ILE A 368 17.97 1.60 -10.94
CA ILE A 368 16.57 1.70 -10.51
C ILE A 368 15.66 1.17 -11.64
N PRO A 369 14.84 0.13 -11.39
CA PRO A 369 13.92 -0.36 -12.40
C PRO A 369 12.92 0.73 -12.80
N HIS A 370 12.79 1.01 -14.09
CA HIS A 370 11.79 1.93 -14.59
C HIS A 370 10.44 1.19 -14.66
N SER A 371 9.58 1.37 -13.66
CA SER A 371 8.24 0.77 -13.65
C SER A 371 7.15 1.82 -13.74
N LEU A 372 6.30 1.70 -14.76
CA LEU A 372 5.09 2.49 -14.96
C LEU A 372 3.99 2.18 -13.94
N PHE A 373 4.02 1.04 -13.28
CA PHE A 373 2.92 0.56 -12.43
C PHE A 373 3.35 0.29 -10.99
N GLY A 374 4.49 0.86 -10.58
CA GLY A 374 5.10 0.61 -9.28
C GLY A 374 6.01 -0.63 -9.29
N TYR A 375 6.88 -0.71 -8.29
CA TYR A 375 7.81 -1.82 -8.13
C TYR A 375 8.07 -2.03 -6.65
N ASP A 376 8.15 -3.29 -6.25
CA ASP A 376 8.59 -3.73 -4.93
C ASP A 376 9.41 -5.00 -5.15
N ASP A 377 10.65 -5.01 -4.65
CA ASP A 377 11.52 -6.17 -4.79
C ASP A 377 11.21 -7.29 -3.77
N GLY A 378 10.35 -7.00 -2.79
CA GLY A 378 9.85 -7.92 -1.77
C GLY A 378 10.90 -8.43 -0.77
N ALA A 379 12.18 -8.41 -1.12
CA ALA A 379 13.27 -9.03 -0.36
C ALA A 379 14.13 -8.02 0.41
N SER A 380 14.37 -6.83 -0.15
CA SER A 380 15.16 -5.78 0.52
C SER A 380 14.29 -4.66 1.11
N GLY A 381 13.01 -4.63 0.72
CA GLY A 381 12.07 -3.57 1.03
C GLY A 381 12.25 -2.32 0.19
N PHE A 382 13.04 -2.43 -0.87
CA PHE A 382 13.09 -1.40 -1.89
C PHE A 382 11.81 -1.42 -2.71
N SER A 383 11.14 -0.29 -2.73
CA SER A 383 9.97 -0.08 -3.57
C SER A 383 9.93 1.38 -4.06
N ILE A 384 9.52 1.57 -5.31
CA ILE A 384 9.51 2.87 -5.98
C ILE A 384 8.37 3.73 -5.43
N GLY A 385 8.66 5.02 -5.21
CA GLY A 385 7.68 6.02 -4.83
C GLY A 385 7.74 6.44 -3.37
N SER A 386 7.09 7.57 -3.10
CA SER A 386 6.93 8.12 -1.76
C SER A 386 5.71 7.51 -1.07
N ASN A 387 5.84 7.22 0.22
CA ASN A 387 4.73 6.79 1.05
C ASN A 387 3.72 7.94 1.19
N ARG A 388 2.45 7.67 0.92
CA ARG A 388 1.37 8.65 1.05
C ARG A 388 0.28 8.11 1.95
N ASP A 389 -0.25 8.99 2.78
CA ASP A 389 -1.41 8.73 3.61
C ASP A 389 -2.70 8.99 2.82
N THR A 390 -3.76 8.34 3.26
CA THR A 390 -5.13 8.54 2.77
C THR A 390 -6.07 8.54 3.95
N GLY A 391 -7.25 9.14 3.80
CA GLY A 391 -8.15 9.30 4.91
C GLY A 391 -9.57 9.69 4.55
N LEU A 392 -10.43 9.60 5.56
CA LEU A 392 -11.80 10.09 5.54
C LEU A 392 -11.86 11.47 6.17
N VAL A 393 -12.63 12.38 5.56
CA VAL A 393 -12.88 13.70 6.11
C VAL A 393 -14.37 13.89 6.36
N ILE A 394 -14.70 14.45 7.51
CA ILE A 394 -16.06 14.80 7.92
C ILE A 394 -16.10 16.29 8.23
N SER A 395 -16.87 17.05 7.47
CA SER A 395 -17.17 18.45 7.79
C SER A 395 -18.57 18.55 8.38
N SER A 396 -18.71 19.15 9.56
CA SER A 396 -20.01 19.28 10.24
C SER A 396 -20.02 20.43 11.22
N GLY A 397 -21.09 21.23 11.22
CA GLY A 397 -21.33 22.27 12.22
C GLY A 397 -21.48 21.74 13.66
N LEU A 398 -21.78 20.45 13.84
CA LEU A 398 -21.84 19.81 15.16
C LEU A 398 -20.48 19.84 15.87
N LEU A 399 -19.38 19.81 15.10
CA LEU A 399 -18.01 19.83 15.57
C LEU A 399 -17.52 21.21 16.02
N ARG A 400 -18.32 22.27 15.87
CA ARG A 400 -17.97 23.61 16.38
C ARG A 400 -18.03 23.61 17.90
N LEU A 401 -16.90 23.46 18.57
CA LEU A 401 -16.83 23.18 20.01
C LEU A 401 -15.85 24.12 20.71
N LYS A 402 -16.35 25.22 21.29
CA LYS A 402 -15.50 26.29 21.82
C LYS A 402 -14.73 25.89 23.07
N GLN A 403 -15.40 25.30 24.05
CA GLN A 403 -14.77 25.01 25.34
C GLN A 403 -15.46 23.91 26.14
N GLY A 404 -14.90 23.61 27.31
CA GLY A 404 -15.36 22.53 28.19
C GLY A 404 -14.68 21.21 27.89
N ASN A 405 -15.02 20.19 28.66
CA ASN A 405 -14.61 18.82 28.33
C ASN A 405 -15.55 18.32 27.24
N ARG A 406 -14.99 18.03 26.07
CA ARG A 406 -15.70 17.71 24.85
C ARG A 406 -15.40 16.25 24.50
N ARG A 407 -16.44 15.45 24.30
CA ARG A 407 -16.34 14.08 23.85
C ARG A 407 -17.10 13.95 22.54
N VAL A 408 -16.44 13.45 21.51
CA VAL A 408 -17.02 13.24 20.17
C VAL A 408 -17.05 11.74 19.90
N ASN A 409 -18.25 11.22 19.66
CA ASN A 409 -18.49 9.81 19.33
C ASN A 409 -18.96 9.75 17.88
N LEU A 410 -18.28 8.94 17.07
CA LEU A 410 -18.59 8.70 15.66
C LEU A 410 -19.02 7.25 15.53
N ASN A 411 -20.30 7.04 15.25
CA ASN A 411 -20.87 5.70 15.15
C ASN A 411 -21.08 5.40 13.67
N PHE A 412 -20.29 4.46 13.14
CA PHE A 412 -20.36 4.02 11.76
C PHE A 412 -21.25 2.77 11.69
N SER A 413 -22.39 2.89 11.03
CA SER A 413 -23.20 1.72 10.67
C SER A 413 -22.62 1.11 9.41
N ILE A 414 -22.22 -0.16 9.51
CA ILE A 414 -21.54 -0.86 8.43
C ILE A 414 -22.42 -1.98 7.86
N SER A 415 -22.12 -2.33 6.63
CA SER A 415 -22.48 -3.61 6.01
C SER A 415 -21.24 -4.17 5.34
N ASP A 416 -21.27 -5.46 5.08
CA ASP A 416 -20.16 -6.15 4.47
C ASP A 416 -20.29 -6.18 2.95
N ARG A 417 -19.22 -5.77 2.25
CA ARG A 417 -19.16 -5.68 0.80
C ARG A 417 -19.45 -7.03 0.13
N HIS A 418 -18.86 -8.11 0.63
CA HIS A 418 -18.99 -9.44 0.02
C HIS A 418 -20.39 -10.00 0.25
N LEU A 419 -20.93 -9.84 1.47
CA LEU A 419 -22.34 -10.15 1.72
C LEU A 419 -23.27 -9.34 0.83
N GLN A 420 -23.00 -8.05 0.59
CA GLN A 420 -23.82 -7.26 -0.31
C GLN A 420 -23.74 -7.76 -1.76
N THR A 421 -22.57 -8.23 -2.22
CA THR A 421 -22.43 -8.86 -3.54
C THR A 421 -23.25 -10.14 -3.63
N ILE A 422 -23.17 -11.03 -2.64
CA ILE A 422 -23.98 -12.26 -2.54
C ILE A 422 -25.48 -11.92 -2.45
N LEU A 423 -25.83 -10.90 -1.68
CA LEU A 423 -27.20 -10.36 -1.57
C LEU A 423 -27.67 -9.66 -2.85
N ALA A 424 -26.77 -9.27 -3.75
CA ALA A 424 -27.13 -8.68 -5.02
C ALA A 424 -27.40 -9.75 -6.07
N ASP A 425 -26.74 -10.91 -5.94
CA ASP A 425 -26.86 -12.06 -6.84
C ASP A 425 -28.31 -12.58 -6.92
N ASN A 426 -28.81 -12.67 -8.15
CA ASN A 426 -30.17 -13.11 -8.42
C ASN A 426 -30.31 -14.64 -8.29
N GLU A 427 -29.26 -15.42 -8.58
CA GLU A 427 -29.31 -16.88 -8.49
C GLU A 427 -29.42 -17.33 -7.02
N VAL A 428 -28.63 -16.70 -6.14
CA VAL A 428 -28.69 -16.92 -4.69
C VAL A 428 -30.07 -16.56 -4.12
N LYS A 429 -30.65 -15.43 -4.53
CA LYS A 429 -32.01 -15.03 -4.10
C LYS A 429 -33.07 -16.03 -4.53
N ASN A 430 -32.99 -16.49 -5.78
CA ASN A 430 -33.96 -17.44 -6.33
C ASN A 430 -33.86 -18.78 -5.62
N SER A 431 -32.65 -19.29 -5.37
CA SER A 431 -32.44 -20.55 -4.63
C SER A 431 -32.98 -20.46 -3.20
N ILE A 432 -32.74 -19.36 -2.48
CA ILE A 432 -33.31 -19.15 -1.14
C ILE A 432 -34.85 -19.10 -1.20
N ALA A 433 -35.43 -18.39 -2.18
CA ALA A 433 -36.87 -18.34 -2.35
C ALA A 433 -37.48 -19.72 -2.60
N ASN A 434 -36.85 -20.53 -3.46
CA ASN A 434 -37.27 -21.90 -3.76
C ASN A 434 -37.20 -22.80 -2.52
N ILE A 435 -36.14 -22.69 -1.70
CA ILE A 435 -36.02 -23.45 -0.44
C ILE A 435 -37.14 -23.08 0.52
N VAL A 436 -37.42 -21.78 0.67
CA VAL A 436 -38.48 -21.29 1.55
C VAL A 436 -39.85 -21.76 1.08
N GLU A 437 -40.14 -21.70 -0.23
CA GLU A 437 -41.38 -22.20 -0.83
C GLU A 437 -41.55 -23.70 -0.60
N LYS A 438 -40.52 -24.50 -0.88
CA LYS A 438 -40.52 -25.96 -0.64
C LYS A 438 -40.68 -26.33 0.83
N MET A 439 -40.09 -25.56 1.75
CA MET A 439 -40.29 -25.74 3.19
C MET A 439 -41.71 -25.36 3.66
N GLN A 440 -42.35 -24.39 3.02
CA GLN A 440 -43.75 -24.01 3.30
C GLN A 440 -44.74 -25.04 2.76
N ASP A 441 -44.44 -25.64 1.60
CA ASP A 441 -45.28 -26.64 0.93
C ASP A 441 -45.12 -28.07 1.49
N ASN A 442 -44.31 -28.28 2.53
CA ASN A 442 -43.94 -29.59 3.07
C ASN A 442 -43.43 -30.56 1.99
N ALA A 443 -42.57 -30.06 1.09
CA ALA A 443 -41.93 -30.87 0.05
C ALA A 443 -41.08 -32.01 0.66
N GLN A 444 -40.75 -33.03 -0.14
CA GLN A 444 -39.89 -34.12 0.33
C GLN A 444 -38.49 -33.58 0.67
N GLN A 445 -37.89 -34.09 1.75
CA GLN A 445 -36.56 -33.67 2.22
C GLN A 445 -35.50 -33.69 1.10
N ALA A 446 -35.56 -34.70 0.22
CA ALA A 446 -34.66 -34.83 -0.93
C ALA A 446 -34.74 -33.65 -1.92
N GLU A 447 -35.90 -33.01 -2.07
CA GLU A 447 -36.06 -31.84 -2.96
C GLU A 447 -35.48 -30.55 -2.37
N ILE A 448 -35.41 -30.47 -1.04
CA ILE A 448 -34.78 -29.38 -0.29
C ILE A 448 -33.25 -29.56 -0.32
N GLU A 449 -32.77 -30.80 -0.14
CA GLU A 449 -31.34 -31.15 -0.22
C GLU A 449 -30.72 -30.78 -1.58
N VAL A 450 -31.43 -31.01 -2.68
CA VAL A 450 -30.95 -30.62 -4.03
C VAL A 450 -30.77 -29.10 -4.15
N GLU A 451 -31.71 -28.30 -3.65
CA GLU A 451 -31.60 -26.84 -3.68
C GLU A 451 -30.51 -26.33 -2.72
N LEU A 452 -30.36 -26.95 -1.54
CA LEU A 452 -29.30 -26.63 -0.60
C LEU A 452 -27.92 -26.93 -1.19
N SER A 453 -27.77 -28.00 -1.97
CA SER A 453 -26.54 -28.33 -2.69
C SER A 453 -26.23 -27.31 -3.79
N MET A 454 -27.24 -26.86 -4.52
CA MET A 454 -27.06 -25.78 -5.50
C MET A 454 -26.66 -24.47 -4.82
N LEU A 455 -27.30 -24.13 -3.69
CA LEU A 455 -26.99 -22.95 -2.90
C LEU A 455 -25.57 -22.99 -2.33
N SER A 456 -25.10 -24.15 -1.84
CA SER A 456 -23.73 -24.29 -1.32
C SER A 456 -22.68 -24.09 -2.40
N GLY A 457 -22.92 -24.60 -3.63
CA GLY A 457 -22.04 -24.36 -4.78
C GLY A 457 -21.96 -22.88 -5.16
N LEU A 458 -23.12 -22.21 -5.31
CA LEU A 458 -23.19 -20.76 -5.57
C LEU A 458 -22.53 -19.92 -4.47
N TYR A 459 -22.64 -20.34 -3.21
CA TYR A 459 -21.96 -19.69 -2.10
C TYR A 459 -20.45 -19.89 -2.16
N LEU A 460 -19.99 -21.11 -2.46
CA LEU A 460 -18.56 -21.43 -2.54
C LEU A 460 -17.88 -20.66 -3.68
N ASP A 461 -18.49 -20.57 -4.86
CA ASP A 461 -17.95 -19.78 -5.99
C ASP A 461 -17.78 -18.31 -5.61
N ASN A 462 -18.75 -17.75 -4.90
CA ASN A 462 -18.66 -16.39 -4.38
C ASN A 462 -17.61 -16.24 -3.26
N PHE A 463 -17.39 -17.26 -2.43
CA PHE A 463 -16.39 -17.27 -1.35
C PHE A 463 -14.94 -17.50 -1.83
N THR A 464 -14.75 -18.32 -2.86
CA THR A 464 -13.42 -18.67 -3.42
C THR A 464 -12.79 -17.51 -4.18
N SER A 465 -13.61 -16.59 -4.72
CA SER A 465 -13.11 -15.31 -5.22
C SER A 465 -12.41 -14.47 -4.14
N PHE A 466 -12.68 -14.76 -2.85
CA PHE A 466 -12.33 -13.92 -1.73
C PHE A 466 -11.31 -14.53 -0.75
N LEU A 467 -11.33 -15.85 -0.57
CA LEU A 467 -10.35 -16.60 0.22
C LEU A 467 -9.44 -17.37 -0.73
N SER A 468 -8.13 -17.28 -0.55
CA SER A 468 -7.19 -18.13 -1.29
C SER A 468 -7.18 -19.53 -0.67
N ALA A 469 -8.32 -20.23 -0.77
CA ALA A 469 -8.41 -21.63 -0.40
C ALA A 469 -7.54 -22.43 -1.38
N GLY A 470 -6.67 -23.29 -0.85
CA GLY A 470 -5.85 -24.20 -1.66
C GLY A 470 -6.68 -25.26 -2.39
N GLU A 471 -6.02 -26.32 -2.85
CA GLU A 471 -6.50 -27.27 -3.88
C GLU A 471 -7.75 -28.13 -3.55
N ASP A 472 -8.39 -28.00 -2.38
CA ASP A 472 -9.47 -28.89 -1.91
C ASP A 472 -10.89 -28.26 -1.93
N LEU A 473 -11.28 -27.64 -3.06
CA LEU A 473 -12.58 -26.96 -3.18
C LEU A 473 -13.80 -27.90 -3.08
N MET A 474 -13.70 -29.15 -3.56
CA MET A 474 -14.84 -30.08 -3.57
C MET A 474 -15.22 -30.61 -2.18
N GLU A 475 -14.23 -30.84 -1.30
CA GLU A 475 -14.51 -31.27 0.08
C GLU A 475 -15.14 -30.14 0.89
N LEU A 476 -14.72 -28.89 0.61
CA LEU A 476 -15.25 -27.69 1.24
C LEU A 476 -16.71 -27.43 0.86
N GLU A 477 -17.10 -27.65 -0.40
CA GLU A 477 -18.50 -27.52 -0.84
C GLU A 477 -19.42 -28.45 -0.05
N ARG A 478 -19.03 -29.72 0.09
CA ARG A 478 -19.78 -30.72 0.85
C ARG A 478 -19.91 -30.34 2.33
N ASP A 479 -18.84 -29.78 2.90
CA ASP A 479 -18.84 -29.38 4.31
C ASP A 479 -19.70 -28.12 4.56
N ILE A 480 -19.73 -27.18 3.61
CA ILE A 480 -20.65 -26.03 3.65
C ILE A 480 -22.10 -26.51 3.52
N PHE A 481 -22.37 -27.45 2.62
CA PHE A 481 -23.68 -28.08 2.46
C PHE A 481 -24.18 -28.68 3.77
N CYS A 482 -23.37 -29.53 4.43
CA CYS A 482 -23.74 -30.13 5.72
C CYS A 482 -24.02 -29.07 6.80
N GLU A 483 -23.27 -27.97 6.83
CA GLU A 483 -23.55 -26.87 7.76
C GLU A 483 -24.86 -26.15 7.43
N PHE A 484 -25.21 -25.98 6.16
CA PHE A 484 -26.47 -25.36 5.76
C PHE A 484 -27.69 -26.21 6.15
N GLU A 485 -27.58 -27.54 6.11
CA GLU A 485 -28.64 -28.45 6.60
C GLU A 485 -28.92 -28.29 8.10
N THR A 486 -27.92 -27.92 8.90
CA THR A 486 -28.10 -27.72 10.36
C THR A 486 -28.77 -26.39 10.73
N VAL A 487 -29.10 -25.53 9.76
CA VAL A 487 -29.78 -24.25 10.03
C VAL A 487 -31.23 -24.51 10.41
N GLU A 488 -31.65 -24.01 11.58
CA GLU A 488 -33.01 -24.15 12.09
C GLU A 488 -34.07 -23.64 11.09
N GLN A 489 -35.16 -24.40 10.96
CA GLN A 489 -36.25 -24.09 10.01
C GLN A 489 -36.88 -22.71 10.26
N ASP A 490 -36.91 -22.25 11.52
CA ASP A 490 -37.38 -20.91 11.91
C ASP A 490 -36.56 -19.77 11.28
N VAL A 491 -35.28 -20.01 11.00
CA VAL A 491 -34.42 -19.01 10.34
C VAL A 491 -34.81 -18.87 8.87
N TRP A 492 -35.01 -19.99 8.18
CA TRP A 492 -35.48 -20.04 6.80
C TRP A 492 -36.87 -19.40 6.65
N LEU A 493 -37.78 -19.69 7.55
CA LEU A 493 -39.16 -19.20 7.55
C LEU A 493 -39.33 -17.79 8.14
N SER A 494 -38.25 -17.12 8.54
CA SER A 494 -38.30 -15.80 9.20
C SER A 494 -38.81 -14.65 8.32
N GLY A 495 -39.01 -14.87 7.01
CA GLY A 495 -39.46 -13.85 6.06
C GLY A 495 -38.42 -12.76 5.75
N ALA A 496 -37.20 -12.89 6.27
CA ALA A 496 -36.11 -11.93 6.09
C ALA A 496 -34.89 -12.59 5.41
N PRO A 497 -34.73 -12.47 4.08
CA PRO A 497 -33.62 -13.11 3.34
C PRO A 497 -32.23 -12.72 3.88
N SER A 498 -32.10 -11.48 4.36
CA SER A 498 -30.86 -10.99 4.98
C SER A 498 -30.48 -11.74 6.26
N LYS A 499 -31.46 -12.25 7.02
CA LYS A 499 -31.20 -13.00 8.25
C LYS A 499 -30.68 -14.40 7.92
N VAL A 500 -31.29 -15.07 6.94
CA VAL A 500 -30.83 -16.37 6.40
C VAL A 500 -29.40 -16.24 5.90
N LEU A 501 -29.13 -15.28 5.00
CA LEU A 501 -27.81 -15.09 4.40
C LEU A 501 -26.71 -14.78 5.42
N LYS A 502 -27.00 -13.97 6.46
CA LYS A 502 -26.04 -13.74 7.55
C LYS A 502 -25.71 -15.02 8.30
N THR A 503 -26.70 -15.87 8.59
CA THR A 503 -26.51 -17.15 9.28
C THR A 503 -25.69 -18.12 8.40
N LEU A 504 -26.05 -18.27 7.13
CA LEU A 504 -25.32 -19.10 6.16
C LEU A 504 -23.86 -18.65 6.03
N TYR A 505 -23.65 -17.34 5.89
CA TYR A 505 -22.32 -16.76 5.77
C TYR A 505 -21.45 -17.01 7.01
N LYS A 506 -22.05 -16.88 8.20
CA LYS A 506 -21.38 -17.16 9.47
C LYS A 506 -20.95 -18.64 9.56
N LYS A 507 -21.85 -19.56 9.19
CA LYS A 507 -21.56 -21.00 9.15
C LYS A 507 -20.49 -21.35 8.12
N ALA A 508 -20.55 -20.76 6.94
CA ALA A 508 -19.54 -20.96 5.90
C ALA A 508 -18.13 -20.56 6.39
N ILE A 509 -17.96 -19.38 7.00
CA ILE A 509 -16.67 -18.94 7.55
C ILE A 509 -16.15 -19.90 8.62
N THR A 510 -17.01 -20.32 9.56
CA THR A 510 -16.62 -21.25 10.63
C THR A 510 -16.23 -22.62 10.05
N SER A 511 -16.97 -23.12 9.05
CA SER A 511 -16.67 -24.39 8.38
C SER A 511 -15.31 -24.36 7.68
N VAL A 512 -15.03 -23.30 6.91
CA VAL A 512 -13.74 -23.11 6.23
C VAL A 512 -12.56 -23.15 7.21
N LEU A 513 -12.70 -22.51 8.38
CA LEU A 513 -11.65 -22.50 9.41
C LEU A 513 -11.45 -23.88 10.06
N LEU A 514 -12.53 -24.63 10.33
CA LEU A 514 -12.43 -25.92 11.02
C LEU A 514 -11.91 -27.05 10.11
N LYS A 515 -12.12 -26.93 8.80
CA LYS A 515 -11.81 -27.97 7.80
C LYS A 515 -10.41 -27.89 7.20
N SER A 516 -9.60 -26.90 7.58
CA SER A 516 -8.19 -26.85 7.16
C SER A 516 -7.41 -28.12 7.56
N CYS A 517 -6.70 -28.70 6.60
CA CYS A 517 -5.98 -29.98 6.74
C CYS A 517 -4.58 -29.84 7.39
N THR A 518 -3.91 -28.70 7.23
CA THR A 518 -2.55 -28.45 7.73
C THR A 518 -2.50 -27.25 8.67
N THR A 519 -1.49 -27.23 9.56
CA THR A 519 -1.26 -26.09 10.47
C THR A 519 -1.04 -24.78 9.72
N GLU A 520 -0.30 -24.81 8.61
CA GLU A 520 -0.03 -23.64 7.79
C GLU A 520 -1.30 -23.12 7.09
N SER A 521 -2.09 -24.03 6.51
CA SER A 521 -3.38 -23.66 5.90
C SER A 521 -4.34 -23.07 6.94
N PHE A 522 -4.41 -23.64 8.15
CA PHE A 522 -5.23 -23.10 9.24
C PHE A 522 -4.82 -21.69 9.64
N VAL A 523 -3.51 -21.47 9.88
CA VAL A 523 -2.99 -20.16 10.29
C VAL A 523 -3.23 -19.12 9.21
N ASN A 524 -2.99 -19.46 7.94
CA ASN A 524 -3.20 -18.56 6.82
C ASN A 524 -4.68 -18.20 6.64
N LEU A 525 -5.57 -19.19 6.64
CA LEU A 525 -7.01 -18.98 6.55
C LEU A 525 -7.55 -18.17 7.73
N TYR A 526 -7.10 -18.47 8.95
CA TYR A 526 -7.46 -17.69 10.13
C TYR A 526 -7.06 -16.23 9.97
N HIS A 527 -5.82 -15.94 9.60
CA HIS A 527 -5.37 -14.56 9.42
C HIS A 527 -6.11 -13.85 8.28
N GLN A 528 -6.43 -14.54 7.18
CA GLN A 528 -7.23 -13.97 6.09
C GLN A 528 -8.64 -13.59 6.55
N VAL A 529 -9.33 -14.52 7.22
CA VAL A 529 -10.64 -14.28 7.81
C VAL A 529 -10.54 -13.16 8.85
N PHE A 530 -9.52 -13.19 9.70
CA PHE A 530 -9.32 -12.20 10.75
C PHE A 530 -9.08 -10.80 10.19
N CYS A 531 -8.15 -10.64 9.25
CA CYS A 531 -7.86 -9.33 8.66
C CYS A 531 -9.10 -8.75 8.00
N LYS A 532 -9.86 -9.57 7.29
CA LYS A 532 -11.03 -9.11 6.54
C LYS A 532 -12.30 -8.98 7.38
N TYR A 533 -12.40 -9.69 8.49
CA TYR A 533 -13.63 -9.79 9.28
C TYR A 533 -13.44 -9.56 10.76
N ILE A 534 -12.39 -8.87 11.21
CA ILE A 534 -12.16 -8.58 12.64
C ILE A 534 -13.40 -7.98 13.33
N PHE A 535 -14.14 -7.10 12.65
CA PHE A 535 -15.39 -6.51 13.17
C PHE A 535 -16.54 -7.52 13.30
N LYS A 536 -16.57 -8.55 12.45
CA LYS A 536 -17.56 -9.64 12.51
C LYS A 536 -17.13 -10.81 13.37
N LEU A 537 -15.84 -11.08 13.55
CA LEU A 537 -15.33 -12.08 14.49
C LEU A 537 -15.74 -11.75 15.92
N CYS A 538 -15.96 -10.45 16.20
CA CYS A 538 -16.58 -9.98 17.43
C CYS A 538 -18.02 -10.53 17.65
N LEU A 539 -18.69 -11.03 16.60
CA LEU A 539 -20.05 -11.58 16.59
C LEU A 539 -20.10 -13.12 16.61
N LEU A 540 -18.95 -13.81 16.63
CA LEU A 540 -18.92 -15.26 16.86
C LEU A 540 -19.44 -15.56 18.27
N SER A 541 -20.25 -16.62 18.39
CA SER A 541 -20.70 -17.11 19.68
C SER A 541 -19.54 -17.74 20.45
N ASP A 542 -19.65 -17.81 21.77
CA ASP A 542 -18.61 -18.44 22.58
C ASP A 542 -18.42 -19.93 22.22
N GLU A 543 -19.49 -20.61 21.78
CA GLU A 543 -19.40 -21.99 21.28
C GLU A 543 -18.55 -22.11 20.00
N GLU A 544 -18.74 -21.21 19.03
CA GLU A 544 -17.97 -21.20 17.78
C GLU A 544 -16.50 -20.86 18.04
N LYS A 545 -16.24 -19.88 18.90
CA LYS A 545 -14.87 -19.54 19.32
C LYS A 545 -14.18 -20.73 19.97
N ASN A 546 -14.87 -21.45 20.85
CA ASN A 546 -14.33 -22.64 21.50
C ASN A 546 -13.99 -23.74 20.49
N LYS A 547 -14.84 -24.00 19.49
CA LYS A 547 -14.53 -24.98 18.41
C LYS A 547 -13.25 -24.61 17.64
N ILE A 548 -13.05 -23.32 17.34
CA ILE A 548 -11.83 -22.84 16.66
C ILE A 548 -10.60 -22.96 17.57
N ILE A 549 -10.74 -22.64 18.86
CA ILE A 549 -9.67 -22.80 19.86
C ILE A 549 -9.28 -24.26 20.02
N GLU A 550 -10.24 -25.18 20.11
CA GLU A 550 -9.99 -26.63 20.19
C GLU A 550 -9.26 -27.15 18.95
N LYS A 551 -9.65 -26.69 17.75
CA LYS A 551 -8.93 -27.00 16.51
C LYS A 551 -7.48 -26.50 16.57
N ALA A 552 -7.25 -25.24 16.96
CA ALA A 552 -5.91 -24.68 17.13
C ALA A 552 -5.07 -25.47 18.14
N ALA A 553 -5.66 -25.89 19.27
CA ALA A 553 -5.00 -26.70 20.28
C ALA A 553 -4.63 -28.10 19.76
N SER A 554 -5.51 -28.76 19.01
CA SER A 554 -5.23 -30.07 18.39
C SER A 554 -4.04 -30.02 17.41
N LEU A 555 -3.95 -28.96 16.61
CA LEU A 555 -2.84 -28.72 15.69
C LEU A 555 -1.53 -28.39 16.42
N THR A 556 -1.63 -27.76 17.60
CA THR A 556 -0.47 -27.48 18.47
C THR A 556 0.09 -28.77 19.07
N ASN A 557 -0.78 -29.66 19.55
CA ASN A 557 -0.39 -30.95 20.16
C ASN A 557 0.23 -31.94 19.16
N GLY A 558 -0.04 -31.78 17.86
CA GLY A 558 0.58 -32.56 16.79
C GLY A 558 2.04 -32.18 16.49
N LEU A 559 2.55 -31.08 17.04
CA LEU A 559 3.94 -30.62 16.88
C LEU A 559 4.81 -31.19 18.02
N THR A 560 5.70 -32.14 17.69
CA THR A 560 6.56 -32.83 18.69
C THR A 560 7.42 -31.87 19.51
N ASP A 561 7.52 -32.10 20.83
CA ASP A 561 8.41 -31.37 21.75
C ASP A 561 9.90 -31.80 21.64
N SER A 562 10.30 -32.47 20.55
CA SER A 562 11.63 -33.06 20.49
C SER A 562 12.71 -32.07 20.06
N MET A 563 13.57 -31.77 21.03
CA MET A 563 14.95 -31.31 20.95
C MET A 563 15.22 -29.80 21.02
N THR A 564 15.42 -29.39 22.28
CA THR A 564 16.33 -28.35 22.79
C THR A 564 15.97 -26.89 22.56
N GLU A 565 15.83 -26.18 23.68
CA GLU A 565 15.99 -24.73 23.89
C GLU A 565 17.38 -24.22 23.47
N LYS A 566 17.88 -24.60 22.29
CA LYS A 566 19.06 -23.98 21.71
C LYS A 566 18.61 -23.02 20.64
N LEU A 567 18.72 -21.73 20.96
CA LEU A 567 18.96 -20.70 19.95
C LEU A 567 20.00 -21.29 18.99
N GLY A 568 19.66 -21.44 17.70
CA GLY A 568 20.66 -21.79 16.69
C GLY A 568 21.80 -20.77 16.73
N ASP A 569 22.99 -21.14 16.26
CA ASP A 569 24.22 -20.32 16.29
C ASP A 569 24.08 -18.91 15.65
N ASN A 570 22.92 -18.58 15.06
CA ASN A 570 22.58 -17.30 14.44
C ASN A 570 21.42 -16.53 15.11
N GLY A 571 20.88 -16.98 16.24
CA GLY A 571 19.77 -16.29 16.94
C GLY A 571 18.40 -16.37 16.27
N ILE A 572 18.23 -17.21 15.24
CA ILE A 572 16.98 -17.40 14.51
C ILE A 572 16.16 -18.52 15.18
N MET A 573 14.90 -18.24 15.53
CA MET A 573 13.97 -19.24 16.06
C MET A 573 13.67 -20.34 15.03
N SER A 574 13.51 -21.59 15.49
CA SER A 574 13.09 -22.69 14.61
C SER A 574 11.66 -22.48 14.09
N GLU A 575 11.40 -22.96 12.87
CA GLU A 575 10.11 -22.82 12.17
C GLU A 575 8.93 -23.45 12.96
N GLU A 576 9.17 -24.54 13.68
CA GLU A 576 8.18 -25.16 14.57
C GLU A 576 7.79 -24.26 15.75
N ASN A 577 8.75 -23.52 16.33
CA ASN A 577 8.47 -22.58 17.42
C ASN A 577 7.66 -21.37 16.92
N PHE A 578 7.90 -20.92 15.68
CA PHE A 578 7.08 -19.89 15.05
C PHE A 578 5.62 -20.34 14.89
N ARG A 579 5.40 -21.59 14.46
CA ARG A 579 4.05 -22.19 14.33
C ARG A 579 3.34 -22.33 15.68
N LYS A 580 4.04 -22.79 16.72
CA LYS A 580 3.49 -22.84 18.10
C LYS A 580 3.10 -21.45 18.61
N GLN A 581 3.93 -20.43 18.39
CA GLN A 581 3.60 -19.05 18.77
C GLN A 581 2.41 -18.49 17.98
N ALA A 582 2.32 -18.75 16.68
CA ALA A 582 1.20 -18.31 15.85
C ALA A 582 -0.14 -18.88 16.35
N LEU A 583 -0.18 -20.18 16.65
CA LEU A 583 -1.37 -20.84 17.20
C LEU A 583 -1.73 -20.31 18.60
N SER A 584 -0.74 -20.09 19.47
CA SER A 584 -0.96 -19.45 20.78
C SER A 584 -1.59 -18.06 20.62
N ARG A 585 -1.09 -17.26 19.67
CA ARG A 585 -1.64 -15.92 19.38
C ARG A 585 -3.10 -15.97 18.96
N ILE A 586 -3.47 -16.90 18.09
CA ILE A 586 -4.86 -17.14 17.67
C ILE A 586 -5.75 -17.45 18.89
N THR A 587 -5.28 -18.31 19.79
CA THR A 587 -6.04 -18.64 21.01
C THR A 587 -6.17 -17.44 21.96
N GLU A 588 -5.13 -16.63 22.11
CA GLU A 588 -5.22 -15.38 22.89
C GLU A 588 -6.25 -14.42 22.28
N GLU A 589 -6.21 -14.20 20.97
CA GLU A 589 -7.10 -13.28 20.24
C GLU A 589 -8.57 -13.69 20.35
N LEU A 590 -8.87 -14.98 20.22
CA LEU A 590 -10.24 -15.50 20.36
C LEU A 590 -10.77 -15.39 21.80
N ASN A 591 -9.89 -15.40 22.80
CA ASN A 591 -10.25 -15.23 24.21
C ASN A 591 -10.39 -13.74 24.62
N MET A 592 -9.92 -12.80 23.79
CA MET A 592 -10.05 -11.37 24.08
C MET A 592 -11.49 -10.89 23.85
N THR A 593 -11.93 -9.91 24.65
CA THR A 593 -13.15 -9.17 24.33
C THR A 593 -12.97 -8.37 23.04
N ALA A 594 -14.07 -8.16 22.28
CA ALA A 594 -14.07 -7.34 21.07
C ALA A 594 -13.39 -5.97 21.25
N LYS A 595 -13.62 -5.32 22.39
CA LYS A 595 -12.99 -4.04 22.75
C LYS A 595 -11.48 -4.16 22.87
N SER A 596 -10.99 -5.16 23.60
CA SER A 596 -9.56 -5.38 23.79
C SER A 596 -8.85 -5.74 22.49
N LEU A 597 -9.51 -6.52 21.63
CA LEU A 597 -9.01 -6.92 20.32
C LEU A 597 -8.84 -5.72 19.39
N LEU A 598 -9.90 -4.91 19.22
CA LEU A 598 -9.84 -3.69 18.40
C LEU A 598 -8.84 -2.67 18.94
N GLN A 599 -8.71 -2.56 20.26
CA GLN A 599 -7.69 -1.70 20.87
C GLN A 599 -6.26 -2.20 20.59
N ARG A 600 -6.02 -3.52 20.62
CA ARG A 600 -4.71 -4.12 20.30
C ARG A 600 -4.28 -3.79 18.87
N TYR A 601 -5.21 -3.88 17.91
CA TYR A 601 -4.91 -3.71 16.49
C TYR A 601 -4.98 -2.25 16.00
N PHE A 602 -5.90 -1.44 16.54
CA PHE A 602 -6.20 -0.12 15.96
C PHE A 602 -5.93 1.07 16.89
N SER A 603 -5.24 0.90 18.03
CA SER A 603 -4.97 2.02 18.96
C SER A 603 -4.13 3.15 18.36
N ASN A 604 -3.24 2.83 17.42
CA ASN A 604 -2.36 3.80 16.73
C ASN A 604 -2.55 3.80 15.21
N ALA A 605 -3.58 3.13 14.69
CA ALA A 605 -3.84 2.99 13.25
C ALA A 605 -4.19 4.31 12.53
N PHE A 606 -4.68 5.33 13.25
CA PHE A 606 -5.16 6.58 12.66
C PHE A 606 -4.43 7.81 13.20
N ILE A 607 -4.18 8.77 12.31
CA ILE A 607 -3.85 10.15 12.65
C ILE A 607 -5.15 10.95 12.54
N ILE A 608 -5.65 11.45 13.66
CA ILE A 608 -6.91 12.17 13.71
C ILE A 608 -6.64 13.65 13.99
N SER A 609 -7.14 14.53 13.13
CA SER A 609 -6.92 15.98 13.23
C SER A 609 -8.25 16.74 13.18
N LEU A 610 -8.33 17.83 13.94
CA LEU A 610 -9.48 18.75 13.95
C LEU A 610 -9.04 20.17 13.58
N SER A 611 -9.89 20.91 12.87
CA SER A 611 -9.69 22.34 12.63
C SER A 611 -9.90 23.13 13.93
N ALA A 612 -8.85 23.76 14.44
CA ALA A 612 -8.91 24.55 15.66
C ALA A 612 -8.50 26.00 15.38
N GLU A 613 -8.83 26.91 16.29
CA GLU A 613 -8.58 28.36 16.10
C GLU A 613 -7.09 28.69 15.82
N ASN A 614 -6.18 27.85 16.30
CA ASN A 614 -4.73 28.03 16.15
C ASN A 614 -4.10 27.08 15.10
N GLY A 615 -4.91 26.52 14.19
CA GLY A 615 -4.49 25.53 13.19
C GLY A 615 -4.93 24.10 13.54
N TRP A 616 -4.35 23.10 12.87
CA TRP A 616 -4.73 21.70 13.06
C TRP A 616 -4.37 21.20 14.47
N TYR A 617 -5.35 20.64 15.18
CA TYR A 617 -5.14 19.95 16.44
C TYR A 617 -5.17 18.43 16.25
N ASN A 618 -4.06 17.77 16.57
CA ASN A 618 -3.94 16.31 16.47
C ASN A 618 -4.42 15.62 17.76
N ILE A 619 -5.30 14.64 17.62
CA ILE A 619 -5.83 13.85 18.72
C ILE A 619 -4.91 12.65 18.97
N HIS A 620 -4.16 12.71 20.07
CA HIS A 620 -3.18 11.68 20.42
C HIS A 620 -3.76 10.38 20.98
N ARG A 621 -5.03 10.38 21.40
CA ARG A 621 -5.70 9.21 21.96
C ARG A 621 -7.14 9.16 21.50
N TYR A 622 -7.51 8.06 20.89
CA TYR A 622 -8.87 7.70 20.56
C TYR A 622 -9.14 6.27 21.00
N ALA A 623 -10.41 5.91 21.10
CA ALA A 623 -10.82 4.53 21.35
C ALA A 623 -11.71 4.05 20.20
N LEU A 624 -11.40 2.87 19.69
CA LEU A 624 -12.23 2.15 18.72
C LEU A 624 -12.90 0.98 19.42
N SER A 625 -14.23 0.87 19.30
CA SER A 625 -14.99 -0.22 19.88
C SER A 625 -16.13 -0.69 18.98
N HIS A 626 -16.52 -1.95 19.09
CA HIS A 626 -17.71 -2.47 18.43
C HIS A 626 -18.98 -1.94 19.12
N ILE A 627 -20.03 -1.64 18.36
CA ILE A 627 -21.32 -1.20 18.90
C ILE A 627 -22.15 -2.44 19.27
N GLN A 628 -22.55 -2.58 20.53
CA GLN A 628 -23.39 -3.70 20.97
C GLN A 628 -24.72 -3.71 20.19
N ASP A 629 -25.16 -4.88 19.73
CA ASP A 629 -26.43 -5.12 19.02
C ASP A 629 -26.59 -4.47 17.63
N SER A 630 -25.51 -3.97 17.02
CA SER A 630 -25.54 -3.47 15.64
C SER A 630 -24.28 -3.85 14.85
N ASP A 631 -24.41 -4.02 13.53
CA ASP A 631 -23.26 -4.14 12.63
C ASP A 631 -22.61 -2.75 12.50
N GLY A 632 -21.66 -2.45 13.39
CA GLY A 632 -21.13 -1.09 13.53
C GLY A 632 -19.93 -0.98 14.46
N PHE A 633 -19.16 0.09 14.29
CA PHE A 633 -18.10 0.46 15.22
C PHE A 633 -18.22 1.94 15.62
N GLU A 634 -17.71 2.24 16.80
CA GLU A 634 -17.66 3.55 17.40
C GLU A 634 -16.21 4.01 17.53
N LEU A 635 -15.96 5.25 17.10
CA LEU A 635 -14.71 5.96 17.31
C LEU A 635 -14.95 7.11 18.29
N VAL A 636 -14.33 7.03 19.47
CA VAL A 636 -14.49 8.02 20.55
C VAL A 636 -13.24 8.89 20.67
N LEU A 637 -13.45 10.20 20.68
CA LEU A 637 -12.43 11.24 20.80
C LEU A 637 -12.68 12.05 22.07
N ASP A 638 -11.70 12.09 22.97
CA ASP A 638 -11.76 12.89 24.20
C ASP A 638 -10.89 14.16 24.07
N ILE A 639 -11.54 15.32 24.04
CA ILE A 639 -10.93 16.63 23.90
C ILE A 639 -11.05 17.36 25.25
N LYS A 640 -9.90 17.47 25.95
CA LYS A 640 -9.77 18.16 27.23
C LYS A 640 -10.10 19.66 27.14
N GLN A 641 -10.46 20.24 28.28
CA GLN A 641 -10.80 21.66 28.40
C GLN A 641 -9.68 22.64 28.02
N ASN A 642 -8.40 22.25 28.11
CA ASN A 642 -7.25 23.12 27.84
C ASN A 642 -6.88 23.23 26.35
N ILE A 643 -7.55 22.46 25.48
CA ILE A 643 -7.33 22.50 24.03
C ILE A 643 -8.11 23.70 23.45
N PRO A 644 -7.59 24.41 22.44
CA PRO A 644 -8.29 25.50 21.76
C PRO A 644 -9.70 25.11 21.27
N ALA A 645 -10.51 26.11 20.95
CA ALA A 645 -11.81 25.89 20.34
C ALA A 645 -11.66 25.18 18.99
N ILE A 646 -12.58 24.25 18.72
CA ILE A 646 -12.72 23.65 17.39
C ILE A 646 -13.55 24.62 16.56
N SER A 647 -12.92 25.15 15.52
CA SER A 647 -13.44 26.24 14.70
C SER A 647 -13.67 25.80 13.27
N ASP A 648 -14.42 26.63 12.56
CA ASP A 648 -14.62 26.54 11.13
C ASP A 648 -13.27 26.44 10.39
N TYR A 649 -13.21 25.64 9.34
CA TYR A 649 -12.00 25.50 8.54
C TYR A 649 -11.78 26.78 7.72
N ASP A 650 -10.53 27.24 7.76
CA ASP A 650 -10.05 28.43 7.07
C ASP A 650 -8.69 28.14 6.42
N GLU A 651 -8.61 28.24 5.09
CA GLU A 651 -7.39 28.01 4.31
C GLU A 651 -6.20 28.84 4.80
N ALA A 652 -6.42 30.09 5.25
CA ALA A 652 -5.33 30.94 5.73
C ALA A 652 -4.69 30.42 7.03
N VAL A 653 -5.46 29.72 7.87
CA VAL A 653 -5.02 29.19 9.16
C VAL A 653 -4.56 27.72 9.04
N HIS A 654 -5.21 26.95 8.17
CA HIS A 654 -5.07 25.49 8.10
C HIS A 654 -4.31 24.99 6.86
N GLY A 655 -4.17 25.79 5.81
CA GLY A 655 -3.36 25.53 4.62
C GLY A 655 -3.94 24.52 3.60
N ASP A 656 -4.23 23.28 4.02
CA ASP A 656 -4.68 22.18 3.14
C ASP A 656 -6.01 22.54 2.45
N LYS A 657 -6.20 22.33 1.14
CA LYS A 657 -7.40 22.77 0.37
C LYS A 657 -8.71 22.04 0.68
N HIS A 658 -9.29 22.23 1.86
CA HIS A 658 -10.57 21.66 2.27
C HIS A 658 -11.76 22.56 1.89
N GLN A 659 -12.99 22.04 2.07
CA GLN A 659 -14.21 22.85 1.90
C GLN A 659 -14.24 23.97 2.97
N GLN A 660 -14.25 25.23 2.52
CA GLN A 660 -14.35 26.40 3.40
C GLN A 660 -15.65 26.38 4.21
N GLY A 661 -15.59 26.76 5.49
CA GLY A 661 -16.78 26.87 6.34
C GLY A 661 -16.74 25.90 7.52
N ALA A 662 -17.70 24.98 7.61
CA ALA A 662 -17.91 24.16 8.81
C ALA A 662 -16.62 23.43 9.30
N PRO A 663 -16.49 23.17 10.62
CA PRO A 663 -15.30 22.53 11.18
C PRO A 663 -15.06 21.15 10.58
N VAL A 664 -13.79 20.80 10.44
CA VAL A 664 -13.32 19.62 9.73
C VAL A 664 -12.64 18.65 10.70
N LEU A 665 -13.09 17.39 10.66
CA LEU A 665 -12.43 16.24 11.27
C LEU A 665 -11.80 15.39 10.17
N ILE A 666 -10.50 15.14 10.29
CA ILE A 666 -9.72 14.28 9.39
C ILE A 666 -9.37 12.99 10.13
N ILE A 667 -9.62 11.84 9.52
CA ILE A 667 -9.18 10.52 9.96
C ILE A 667 -8.26 9.95 8.87
N ARG A 668 -6.95 10.10 9.04
CA ARG A 668 -5.92 9.60 8.12
C ARG A 668 -5.33 8.28 8.61
N ILE A 669 -4.87 7.44 7.69
CA ILE A 669 -4.07 6.25 8.02
C ILE A 669 -2.73 6.70 8.61
N ASN A 670 -2.34 6.11 9.73
CA ASN A 670 -0.99 6.25 10.27
C ASN A 670 -0.05 5.26 9.57
N THR A 671 0.81 5.77 8.67
CA THR A 671 1.77 4.94 7.94
C THR A 671 2.88 4.35 8.80
N ALA A 672 3.01 4.79 10.06
CA ALA A 672 3.98 4.29 11.03
C ALA A 672 3.34 3.38 12.10
N ALA A 673 2.07 3.01 11.94
CA ALA A 673 1.42 2.05 12.84
C ALA A 673 1.98 0.64 12.65
N ASP A 674 1.91 -0.18 13.71
CA ASP A 674 2.34 -1.58 13.65
C ASP A 674 1.52 -2.41 12.67
N ILE A 675 0.27 -1.99 12.41
CA ILE A 675 -0.65 -2.62 11.47
C ILE A 675 -1.15 -1.56 10.51
N TYR A 676 -1.14 -1.87 9.21
CA TYR A 676 -1.67 -0.96 8.19
C TYR A 676 -3.18 -1.20 8.00
N PRO A 677 -4.06 -0.28 8.44
CA PRO A 677 -5.50 -0.56 8.57
C PRO A 677 -6.25 -0.66 7.24
N TYR A 678 -5.63 -0.33 6.10
CA TYR A 678 -6.33 -0.21 4.82
C TYR A 678 -7.11 -1.49 4.44
N SER A 679 -6.44 -2.65 4.43
CA SER A 679 -7.06 -3.94 4.07
C SER A 679 -8.05 -4.45 5.12
N TYR A 680 -7.95 -3.99 6.38
CA TYR A 680 -8.90 -4.37 7.43
C TYR A 680 -10.26 -3.67 7.29
N PHE A 681 -10.27 -2.49 6.67
CA PHE A 681 -11.47 -1.68 6.46
C PHE A 681 -12.05 -1.79 5.04
N GLU A 682 -11.31 -2.39 4.09
CA GLU A 682 -11.75 -2.61 2.70
C GLU A 682 -13.10 -3.36 2.57
N PRO A 683 -13.37 -4.43 3.35
CA PRO A 683 -14.64 -5.15 3.29
C PRO A 683 -15.83 -4.37 3.84
N LEU A 684 -15.58 -3.25 4.53
CA LEU A 684 -16.62 -2.49 5.21
C LEU A 684 -17.22 -1.43 4.28
N ILE A 685 -18.54 -1.44 4.20
CA ILE A 685 -19.36 -0.42 3.57
C ILE A 685 -20.10 0.34 4.65
N ILE A 686 -19.82 1.64 4.77
CA ILE A 686 -20.54 2.57 5.63
C ILE A 686 -21.86 2.94 4.96
N ASN A 687 -22.96 2.77 5.69
CA ASN A 687 -24.30 3.15 5.28
C ASN A 687 -24.76 4.46 5.92
N ARG A 688 -24.31 4.69 7.16
CA ARG A 688 -24.69 5.83 7.98
C ARG A 688 -23.56 6.17 8.95
N VAL A 689 -23.36 7.46 9.17
CA VAL A 689 -22.50 7.98 10.23
C VAL A 689 -23.34 8.80 11.20
N LYS A 690 -23.40 8.39 12.46
CA LYS A 690 -24.03 9.17 13.53
C LYS A 690 -22.93 9.87 14.33
N LEU A 691 -22.91 11.20 14.27
CA LEU A 691 -22.06 12.02 15.10
C LEU A 691 -22.83 12.35 16.39
N HIS A 692 -22.20 12.13 17.54
CA HIS A 692 -22.73 12.49 18.83
C HIS A 692 -21.67 13.25 19.62
N VAL A 693 -22.02 14.43 20.13
CA VAL A 693 -21.12 15.25 20.94
C VAL A 693 -21.67 15.41 22.35
N GLU A 694 -20.82 15.25 23.34
CA GLU A 694 -21.09 15.54 24.76
C GLU A 694 -20.14 16.64 25.21
N VAL A 695 -20.68 17.76 25.69
CA VAL A 695 -19.90 18.86 26.24
C VAL A 695 -20.27 19.08 27.69
N LYS A 696 -19.26 19.07 28.56
CA LYS A 696 -19.40 19.29 30.01
C LYS A 696 -18.69 20.56 30.44
N GLY A 697 -19.36 21.34 31.30
CA GLY A 697 -18.84 22.57 31.86
C GLY A 697 -18.72 23.70 30.84
N PHE A 698 -19.62 23.76 29.86
CA PHE A 698 -19.66 24.85 28.88
C PHE A 698 -20.05 26.16 29.58
N LYS A 699 -19.22 27.19 29.42
CA LYS A 699 -19.39 28.48 30.09
C LYS A 699 -19.61 29.64 29.13
N ASP A 700 -19.66 29.45 27.80
CA ASP A 700 -19.81 30.58 26.86
C ASP A 700 -21.29 30.79 26.58
N ILE A 701 -21.97 31.34 27.59
CA ILE A 701 -23.42 31.51 27.62
C ILE A 701 -23.78 32.98 27.89
N VAL A 702 -24.80 33.46 27.22
CA VAL A 702 -25.41 34.75 27.48
C VAL A 702 -26.35 34.58 28.67
N VAL A 703 -26.22 35.46 29.65
CA VAL A 703 -27.04 35.44 30.86
C VAL A 703 -27.68 36.79 31.06
N GLN A 704 -29.00 36.80 31.23
CA GLN A 704 -29.78 38.02 31.45
C GLN A 704 -30.82 37.79 32.54
N ASN A 705 -31.17 38.85 33.25
CA ASN A 705 -32.34 38.89 34.14
C ASN A 705 -33.26 40.03 33.70
N ASP A 706 -34.35 40.27 34.42
CA ASP A 706 -35.29 41.34 34.09
C ASP A 706 -34.69 42.76 34.16
N ASN A 707 -33.49 42.92 34.75
CA ASN A 707 -32.74 44.18 34.78
C ASN A 707 -31.73 44.31 33.62
N GLY A 708 -31.60 43.31 32.75
CA GLY A 708 -30.72 43.29 31.60
C GLY A 708 -29.60 42.24 31.67
N LEU A 709 -28.53 42.48 30.91
CA LEU A 709 -27.41 41.56 30.75
C LEU A 709 -26.53 41.50 32.01
N VAL A 710 -26.08 40.29 32.36
CA VAL A 710 -25.35 40.02 33.60
C VAL A 710 -23.88 39.70 33.31
N ASP A 711 -22.97 40.37 34.03
CA ASP A 711 -21.55 40.03 34.04
C ASP A 711 -21.31 38.78 34.89
N ARG A 712 -20.80 37.73 34.24
CA ARG A 712 -20.57 36.41 34.84
C ARG A 712 -19.14 36.21 35.34
N SER A 713 -18.28 37.21 35.20
CA SER A 713 -16.93 37.21 35.78
C SER A 713 -16.97 37.29 37.31
N LYS A 714 -18.09 37.74 37.88
CA LYS A 714 -18.33 37.86 39.31
C LYS A 714 -19.63 37.12 39.69
N PRO A 715 -19.77 36.74 40.96
CA PRO A 715 -21.04 36.26 41.48
C PRO A 715 -22.17 37.27 41.24
N PHE A 716 -23.34 36.77 40.85
CA PHE A 716 -24.45 37.62 40.39
C PHE A 716 -25.81 37.13 40.91
N GLN A 717 -26.80 38.02 40.87
CA GLN A 717 -28.16 37.77 41.34
C GLN A 717 -29.07 37.41 40.14
N PRO A 718 -29.44 36.13 39.93
CA PRO A 718 -30.19 35.69 38.75
C PRO A 718 -31.59 36.30 38.65
N PHE A 719 -32.21 36.63 39.77
CA PHE A 719 -33.57 37.20 39.83
C PHE A 719 -33.58 38.66 40.28
N GLY A 720 -32.44 39.34 40.17
CA GLY A 720 -32.26 40.71 40.65
C GLY A 720 -32.10 40.83 42.18
N PRO A 721 -31.98 42.07 42.69
CA PRO A 721 -31.65 42.33 44.10
C PRO A 721 -32.79 42.02 45.07
N ALA A 722 -34.05 42.10 44.62
CA ALA A 722 -35.24 41.79 45.38
C ALA A 722 -36.15 40.85 44.58
N PRO A 723 -35.87 39.52 44.59
CA PRO A 723 -36.62 38.54 43.81
C PRO A 723 -38.10 38.50 44.21
N ASP A 724 -38.98 38.48 43.22
CA ASP A 724 -40.43 38.40 43.39
C ASP A 724 -41.02 37.30 42.50
N LYS A 725 -42.25 36.89 42.77
CA LYS A 725 -42.96 35.91 41.94
C LYS A 725 -43.02 36.38 40.49
N GLY A 726 -42.66 35.51 39.55
CA GLY A 726 -42.64 35.80 38.11
C GLY A 726 -41.32 36.42 37.61
N THR A 727 -40.44 36.90 38.50
CA THR A 727 -39.12 37.37 38.06
C THR A 727 -38.36 36.26 37.37
N SER A 728 -37.71 36.62 36.27
CA SER A 728 -37.19 35.68 35.29
C SER A 728 -35.70 35.86 35.08
N PHE A 729 -35.09 34.74 34.71
CA PHE A 729 -33.68 34.60 34.46
C PHE A 729 -33.48 33.80 33.17
N TYR A 730 -32.69 34.32 32.24
CA TYR A 730 -32.54 33.81 30.89
C TYR A 730 -31.10 33.35 30.65
N ILE A 731 -30.96 32.15 30.10
CA ILE A 731 -29.67 31.52 29.78
C ILE A 731 -29.68 31.11 28.31
N GLY A 732 -28.87 31.76 27.48
CA GLY A 732 -28.71 31.44 26.06
C GLY A 732 -27.29 30.96 25.75
N GLY A 733 -27.12 30.12 24.74
CA GLY A 733 -25.80 29.71 24.28
C GLY A 733 -25.79 29.54 22.78
N TYR A 734 -25.03 30.40 22.11
CA TYR A 734 -24.97 30.45 20.65
C TYR A 734 -24.52 29.11 20.04
N GLU A 735 -23.52 28.46 20.65
CA GLU A 735 -22.98 27.17 20.20
C GLU A 735 -24.02 26.04 20.20
N TYR A 736 -24.74 25.83 21.31
CA TYR A 736 -25.70 24.73 21.41
C TYR A 736 -27.04 25.08 20.75
N ALA A 737 -27.37 26.37 20.57
CA ALA A 737 -28.58 26.81 19.88
C ALA A 737 -28.61 26.36 18.41
N GLN A 738 -27.45 26.23 17.76
CA GLN A 738 -27.30 25.83 16.36
C GLN A 738 -27.35 24.31 16.15
N LYS A 739 -27.47 23.52 17.23
CA LYS A 739 -27.33 22.06 17.19
C LYS A 739 -28.64 21.36 17.48
N ASN A 740 -28.77 20.12 16.99
CA ASN A 740 -29.87 19.24 17.34
C ASN A 740 -29.63 18.62 18.72
N ILE A 741 -30.11 19.31 19.75
CA ILE A 741 -29.85 18.98 21.15
C ILE A 741 -30.74 17.82 21.64
N LYS A 742 -30.13 16.89 22.37
CA LYS A 742 -30.80 15.73 22.99
C LYS A 742 -30.86 15.78 24.50
N LYS A 743 -29.98 16.53 25.15
CA LYS A 743 -30.02 16.76 26.59
C LYS A 743 -29.37 18.08 26.92
N ILE A 744 -29.95 18.83 27.86
CA ILE A 744 -29.32 20.00 28.47
C ILE A 744 -29.43 19.86 29.99
N ASN A 745 -28.33 20.10 30.69
CA ASN A 745 -28.31 20.19 32.14
C ASN A 745 -27.66 21.50 32.57
N LEU A 746 -28.32 22.22 33.46
CA LEU A 746 -27.80 23.43 34.07
C LEU A 746 -27.08 23.07 35.36
N ASN A 747 -25.82 23.47 35.47
CA ASN A 747 -25.01 23.29 36.67
C ASN A 747 -24.82 24.65 37.34
N ILE A 748 -25.45 24.82 38.50
CA ILE A 748 -25.43 26.04 39.29
C ILE A 748 -24.61 25.80 40.56
N THR A 749 -23.67 26.69 40.83
CA THR A 749 -22.97 26.78 42.13
C THR A 749 -23.41 28.05 42.82
N TRP A 750 -24.08 27.89 43.96
CA TRP A 750 -24.57 29.00 44.77
C TRP A 750 -23.48 29.58 45.66
N LYS A 751 -23.57 30.88 45.91
CA LYS A 751 -22.78 31.62 46.90
C LYS A 751 -23.68 32.01 48.08
N ASN A 752 -23.08 32.15 49.26
CA ASN A 752 -23.74 32.70 50.44
C ASN A 752 -25.02 31.95 50.88
N LEU A 753 -25.13 30.65 50.61
CA LEU A 753 -26.24 29.84 51.11
C LEU A 753 -26.25 29.83 52.65
N PRO A 754 -27.43 29.85 53.29
CA PRO A 754 -27.55 29.61 54.72
C PRO A 754 -26.87 28.29 55.13
N THR A 755 -25.98 28.34 56.12
CA THR A 755 -25.15 27.20 56.57
C THR A 755 -25.70 26.49 57.81
N ASN A 756 -26.83 26.94 58.34
CA ASN A 756 -27.41 26.39 59.56
C ASN A 756 -27.92 24.96 59.31
N TYR A 757 -27.97 24.14 60.38
CA TYR A 757 -28.80 22.93 60.36
C TYR A 757 -30.26 23.35 60.06
N GLY A 758 -31.08 22.49 59.43
CA GLY A 758 -32.46 22.88 59.09
C GLY A 758 -32.63 23.80 57.86
N GLY A 759 -31.54 24.28 57.24
CA GLY A 759 -31.57 25.01 55.96
C GLY A 759 -32.40 26.30 55.98
N MET A 760 -33.30 26.46 55.00
CA MET A 760 -34.17 27.64 54.88
C MET A 760 -35.18 27.73 56.02
N SER A 761 -35.62 26.60 56.57
CA SER A 761 -36.61 26.57 57.66
C SER A 761 -36.07 27.23 58.92
N GLU A 762 -34.81 26.93 59.28
CA GLU A 762 -34.17 27.56 60.44
C GLU A 762 -33.80 29.02 60.16
N TYR A 763 -33.31 29.33 58.94
CA TYR A 763 -32.95 30.69 58.55
C TYR A 763 -34.13 31.66 58.65
N TYR A 764 -35.34 31.22 58.25
CA TYR A 764 -36.56 32.04 58.28
C TYR A 764 -37.42 31.85 59.53
N ALA A 765 -36.99 31.10 60.55
CA ALA A 765 -37.79 30.81 61.73
C ALA A 765 -38.32 32.07 62.46
N SER A 766 -37.57 33.17 62.43
CA SER A 766 -37.95 34.46 63.06
C SER A 766 -38.94 35.30 62.24
N TYR A 767 -39.24 34.89 61.01
CA TYR A 767 -40.18 35.59 60.13
C TYR A 767 -41.64 35.22 60.42
N ASN A 768 -41.90 34.24 61.30
CA ASN A 768 -43.22 33.69 61.61
C ASN A 768 -44.01 33.19 60.38
N GLU A 769 -43.28 32.79 59.35
CA GLU A 769 -43.80 32.13 58.15
C GLU A 769 -43.27 30.69 58.12
N ASN A 770 -44.10 29.71 57.77
CA ASN A 770 -43.69 28.31 57.65
C ASN A 770 -42.96 28.08 56.31
N ILE A 771 -41.78 28.66 56.15
CA ILE A 771 -40.94 28.52 54.95
C ILE A 771 -40.07 27.27 55.09
N SER A 772 -40.00 26.47 54.03
CA SER A 772 -39.22 25.23 53.93
C SER A 772 -38.29 25.25 52.72
N ASN A 773 -37.33 24.32 52.69
CA ASN A 773 -36.43 24.14 51.53
C ASN A 773 -37.19 23.85 50.21
N THR A 774 -38.42 23.33 50.26
CA THR A 774 -39.22 22.95 49.09
C THR A 774 -40.06 24.09 48.50
N ASP A 775 -40.17 25.24 49.15
CA ASP A 775 -41.04 26.34 48.70
C ASP A 775 -40.41 27.16 47.55
N PHE A 776 -39.11 27.04 47.39
CA PHE A 776 -38.33 27.74 46.37
C PHE A 776 -38.38 27.00 45.04
N ASN A 777 -39.47 27.17 44.30
CA ASN A 777 -39.67 26.55 43.00
C ASN A 777 -39.54 27.54 41.84
N MET A 778 -39.08 27.02 40.70
CA MET A 778 -39.02 27.72 39.42
C MET A 778 -39.75 26.93 38.33
N ARG A 779 -40.14 27.65 37.29
CA ARG A 779 -40.68 27.10 36.05
C ARG A 779 -39.67 27.27 34.92
N LEU A 780 -39.53 26.26 34.09
CA LEU A 780 -38.63 26.27 32.94
C LEU A 780 -39.41 26.37 31.63
N SER A 781 -38.92 27.20 30.73
CA SER A 781 -39.42 27.29 29.36
C SER A 781 -38.27 27.54 28.38
N LEU A 782 -38.46 27.13 27.13
CA LEU A 782 -37.48 27.23 26.05
C LEU A 782 -37.95 28.23 25.01
N SER A 783 -37.06 29.07 24.50
CA SER A 783 -37.36 30.02 23.44
C SER A 783 -37.51 29.29 22.10
N SER A 784 -38.63 29.49 21.41
CA SER A 784 -38.90 28.97 20.07
C SER A 784 -39.63 30.02 19.22
N SER A 785 -39.02 30.48 18.14
CA SER A 785 -39.61 31.32 17.10
C SER A 785 -40.45 32.49 17.65
N GLY A 786 -39.88 33.28 18.56
CA GLY A 786 -40.59 34.43 19.17
C GLY A 786 -41.43 34.10 20.41
N SER A 787 -41.46 32.86 20.88
CA SER A 787 -42.35 32.41 21.96
C SER A 787 -41.65 31.46 22.96
N TRP A 788 -42.32 31.15 24.07
CA TRP A 788 -41.80 30.26 25.12
C TRP A 788 -42.58 28.94 25.18
N LEU A 789 -41.88 27.83 24.97
CA LEU A 789 -42.43 26.46 25.00
C LEU A 789 -42.12 25.76 26.33
N PRO A 790 -43.04 24.91 26.84
CA PRO A 790 -44.44 24.77 26.43
C PRO A 790 -45.26 26.05 26.64
N PHE A 791 -46.16 26.38 25.71
CA PHE A 791 -47.02 27.58 25.82
C PHE A 791 -47.92 27.55 27.07
N ASN A 792 -48.40 26.36 27.44
CA ASN A 792 -49.25 26.19 28.60
C ASN A 792 -48.40 26.10 29.88
N GLU A 793 -48.61 27.05 30.79
CA GLU A 793 -47.90 27.14 32.07
C GLU A 793 -47.98 25.88 32.93
N SER A 794 -49.07 25.10 32.82
CA SER A 794 -49.24 23.86 33.59
C SER A 794 -48.38 22.71 33.05
N GLN A 795 -47.97 22.79 31.78
CA GLN A 795 -47.11 21.80 31.11
C GLN A 795 -45.63 22.14 31.24
N GLN A 796 -45.29 23.36 31.65
CA GLN A 796 -43.90 23.76 31.85
C GLN A 796 -43.29 23.05 33.06
N GLN A 797 -42.05 22.58 32.89
CA GLN A 797 -41.32 21.84 33.91
C GLN A 797 -41.16 22.69 35.18
N ARG A 798 -41.40 22.07 36.34
CA ARG A 798 -41.12 22.66 37.66
C ARG A 798 -39.84 22.07 38.22
N ALA A 799 -38.98 22.93 38.78
CA ALA A 799 -37.78 22.50 39.48
C ALA A 799 -37.61 23.28 40.79
N GLY A 800 -37.07 22.63 41.82
CA GLY A 800 -36.63 23.33 43.03
C GLY A 800 -35.33 24.10 42.78
N LEU A 801 -35.23 25.31 43.33
CA LEU A 801 -34.08 26.21 43.18
C LEU A 801 -32.84 25.68 43.91
N PHE A 802 -33.03 25.06 45.06
CA PHE A 802 -31.96 24.51 45.89
C PHE A 802 -31.99 22.98 45.92
N SER A 803 -30.88 22.39 46.34
CA SER A 803 -30.80 20.98 46.74
C SER A 803 -30.39 20.92 48.20
N TYR A 804 -30.78 19.88 48.92
CA TYR A 804 -30.48 19.71 50.33
C TYR A 804 -30.33 18.23 50.69
N LEU A 805 -29.65 17.95 51.80
CA LEU A 805 -29.56 16.60 52.37
C LEU A 805 -30.84 16.28 53.14
N LYS A 806 -31.53 15.20 52.78
CA LYS A 806 -32.84 14.85 53.38
C LYS A 806 -32.79 14.64 54.89
N ASP A 807 -31.68 14.13 55.42
CA ASP A 807 -31.56 13.79 56.85
C ASP A 807 -31.28 15.01 57.73
N SER A 808 -30.62 16.05 57.19
CA SER A 808 -30.17 17.22 57.95
C SER A 808 -30.76 18.56 57.48
N GLU A 809 -31.49 18.55 56.36
CA GLU A 809 -32.04 19.72 55.67
C GLU A 809 -30.98 20.76 55.26
N ILE A 810 -29.70 20.39 55.29
CA ILE A 810 -28.57 21.25 54.92
C ILE A 810 -28.57 21.49 53.42
N LEU A 811 -28.48 22.76 53.03
CA LEU A 811 -28.43 23.19 51.63
C LEU A 811 -27.09 22.81 50.97
N LEU A 812 -27.18 22.26 49.76
CA LEU A 812 -26.03 21.89 48.94
C LEU A 812 -25.63 23.06 48.04
N LYS A 813 -24.33 23.38 48.04
CA LYS A 813 -23.76 24.46 47.21
C LYS A 813 -24.00 24.27 45.71
N LYS A 814 -24.04 23.02 45.24
CA LYS A 814 -24.22 22.68 43.82
C LYS A 814 -25.63 22.17 43.56
N LYS A 815 -26.27 22.71 42.52
CA LYS A 815 -27.54 22.24 41.98
C LYS A 815 -27.36 21.87 40.51
N ARG A 816 -27.82 20.68 40.14
CA ARG A 816 -28.01 20.28 38.75
C ARG A 816 -29.50 20.29 38.43
N ILE A 817 -29.86 20.88 37.30
CA ILE A 817 -31.23 20.90 36.78
C ILE A 817 -31.18 20.29 35.38
N ASP A 818 -31.82 19.13 35.21
CA ASP A 818 -31.98 18.52 33.90
C ASP A 818 -33.18 19.19 33.22
N VAL A 819 -32.96 19.82 32.07
CA VAL A 819 -33.99 20.59 31.36
C VAL A 819 -34.79 19.64 30.49
N ASP A 820 -36.11 19.63 30.68
CA ASP A 820 -37.02 18.86 29.84
C ASP A 820 -37.15 19.52 28.46
N ILE A 821 -36.74 18.78 27.44
CA ILE A 821 -36.78 19.22 26.04
C ILE A 821 -37.84 18.47 25.22
N SER A 822 -38.70 17.63 25.85
CA SER A 822 -39.85 16.88 25.30
C SER A 822 -39.99 16.87 23.76
N GLY A 823 -39.00 16.27 23.09
CA GLY A 823 -39.05 15.85 21.68
C GLY A 823 -38.57 16.84 20.61
N GLN A 824 -38.58 18.16 20.83
CA GLN A 824 -38.12 19.13 19.81
C GLN A 824 -37.47 20.36 20.44
N TYR A 825 -36.14 20.35 20.56
CA TYR A 825 -35.37 21.56 20.81
C TYR A 825 -35.40 22.44 19.55
N PRO A 826 -35.84 23.71 19.63
CA PRO A 826 -35.90 24.59 18.47
C PRO A 826 -34.48 24.99 18.05
N VAL A 827 -34.03 24.49 16.90
CA VAL A 827 -32.68 24.78 16.36
C VAL A 827 -32.66 26.19 15.76
N LEU A 828 -31.61 26.95 16.01
CA LEU A 828 -31.35 28.24 15.40
C LEU A 828 -30.95 28.05 13.93
N LYS A 829 -31.90 28.26 13.00
CA LYS A 829 -31.68 28.08 11.55
C LYS A 829 -31.19 29.33 10.81
N LYS A 830 -31.35 30.52 11.40
CA LYS A 830 -30.91 31.78 10.80
C LYS A 830 -29.40 31.94 10.99
N GLN A 831 -28.66 32.26 9.92
CA GLN A 831 -27.28 32.73 10.04
C GLN A 831 -27.31 34.09 10.73
N LEU A 832 -27.09 34.07 12.04
CA LEU A 832 -26.88 35.26 12.87
C LEU A 832 -25.41 35.30 13.25
N GLN A 833 -24.85 36.49 13.36
CA GLN A 833 -23.55 36.61 14.02
C GLN A 833 -23.73 36.44 15.53
N GLU A 834 -22.68 35.99 16.22
CA GLU A 834 -22.74 35.76 17.67
C GLU A 834 -23.12 37.02 18.46
N ASN A 835 -22.69 38.21 18.00
CA ASN A 835 -23.02 39.48 18.63
C ASN A 835 -24.52 39.81 18.53
N GLU A 836 -25.20 39.37 17.48
CA GLU A 836 -26.64 39.56 17.28
C GLU A 836 -27.44 38.65 18.24
N PHE A 837 -26.93 37.44 18.52
CA PHE A 837 -27.56 36.49 19.44
C PHE A 837 -27.68 37.00 20.88
N ILE A 838 -26.81 37.93 21.30
CA ILE A 838 -26.79 38.52 22.64
C ILE A 838 -28.06 39.35 22.90
N ASN A 839 -28.70 39.91 21.87
CA ASN A 839 -29.85 40.79 22.04
C ASN A 839 -31.15 39.98 22.19
N LEU A 840 -31.78 40.05 23.36
CA LEU A 840 -32.98 39.27 23.70
C LEU A 840 -34.28 39.91 23.19
N ASN A 841 -34.22 41.14 22.65
CA ASN A 841 -35.37 41.86 22.09
C ASN A 841 -36.00 41.11 20.91
N ASP A 842 -35.20 40.36 20.17
CA ASP A 842 -35.66 39.39 19.17
C ASP A 842 -35.52 38.00 19.79
N VAL A 843 -36.58 37.40 20.31
CA VAL A 843 -36.52 36.09 20.99
C VAL A 843 -36.01 35.01 20.01
N HIS A 844 -34.71 34.78 20.03
CA HIS A 844 -34.01 33.79 19.23
C HIS A 844 -34.17 32.40 19.84
N ASN A 845 -34.12 31.37 19.00
CA ASN A 845 -34.00 29.99 19.47
C ASN A 845 -32.67 29.83 20.21
N GLY A 846 -32.65 29.13 21.36
CA GLY A 846 -31.41 28.92 22.12
C GLY A 846 -31.45 29.29 23.59
N TYR A 847 -32.46 30.02 24.04
CA TYR A 847 -32.60 30.51 25.41
C TYR A 847 -33.47 29.60 26.28
N ILE A 848 -33.08 29.49 27.54
CA ILE A 848 -33.78 28.81 28.62
C ILE A 848 -34.20 29.88 29.62
N LYS A 849 -35.50 30.01 29.84
CA LYS A 849 -36.09 30.93 30.81
C LYS A 849 -36.45 30.18 32.09
N LEU A 850 -35.92 30.65 33.20
CA LEU A 850 -36.20 30.21 34.57
C LEU A 850 -37.04 31.30 35.24
N SER A 851 -38.30 31.02 35.56
CA SER A 851 -39.21 31.98 36.21
C SER A 851 -39.54 31.53 37.63
N LEU A 852 -39.44 32.42 38.62
CA LEU A 852 -39.77 32.07 40.00
C LEU A 852 -41.28 31.80 40.18
N LEU A 853 -41.61 30.62 40.71
CA LEU A 853 -42.98 30.21 41.07
C LEU A 853 -43.30 30.39 42.54
N SER A 854 -42.28 30.71 43.34
CA SER A 854 -42.37 30.82 44.77
C SER A 854 -43.49 31.80 45.18
N ALA A 855 -44.18 31.53 46.29
CA ALA A 855 -45.21 32.42 46.83
C ALA A 855 -44.69 33.86 47.01
N GLU A 856 -45.59 34.86 47.03
CA GLU A 856 -45.28 36.31 47.03
C GLU A 856 -44.34 36.79 48.16
N MET A 857 -43.98 35.91 49.09
CA MET A 857 -43.22 36.21 50.32
C MET A 857 -41.89 35.44 50.45
N VAL A 858 -41.51 34.59 49.48
CA VAL A 858 -40.59 33.46 49.73
C VAL A 858 -39.12 33.83 50.03
N PHE A 859 -38.62 35.00 49.61
CA PHE A 859 -37.28 35.48 50.02
C PHE A 859 -37.30 36.53 51.14
N GLY A 860 -38.47 36.84 51.70
CA GLY A 860 -38.57 37.75 52.85
C GLY A 860 -38.40 39.25 52.53
N HIS A 861 -37.97 39.65 51.33
CA HIS A 861 -37.68 41.06 50.98
C HIS A 861 -38.87 42.02 51.19
N LYS A 862 -40.09 41.60 50.86
CA LYS A 862 -41.31 42.42 51.05
C LYS A 862 -41.73 42.53 52.52
N ILE A 863 -41.56 41.46 53.30
CA ILE A 863 -42.03 41.39 54.70
C ILE A 863 -41.00 41.85 55.71
N TYR A 864 -39.72 41.80 55.38
CA TYR A 864 -38.63 42.18 56.27
C TYR A 864 -38.79 43.59 56.86
N PRO A 865 -39.13 44.66 56.10
CA PRO A 865 -39.36 45.98 56.68
C PRO A 865 -40.53 46.01 57.68
N GLN A 866 -41.59 45.23 57.42
CA GLN A 866 -42.76 45.16 58.30
C GLN A 866 -42.43 44.43 59.61
N ILE A 867 -41.71 43.31 59.53
CA ILE A 867 -41.25 42.53 60.69
C ILE A 867 -40.27 43.35 61.51
N MET A 868 -39.29 43.98 60.87
CA MET A 868 -38.30 44.85 61.52
C MET A 868 -38.98 46.02 62.24
N GLY A 869 -39.97 46.67 61.59
CA GLY A 869 -40.75 47.74 62.21
C GLY A 869 -41.54 47.29 63.45
N LYS A 870 -42.16 46.10 63.40
CA LYS A 870 -42.84 45.49 64.56
C LYS A 870 -41.87 45.20 65.70
N ILE A 871 -40.71 44.61 65.42
CA ILE A 871 -39.70 44.27 66.43
C ILE A 871 -39.09 45.52 67.05
N LEU A 872 -38.75 46.54 66.26
CA LEU A 872 -38.27 47.83 66.76
C LEU A 872 -39.30 48.48 67.69
N THR A 873 -40.59 48.45 67.33
CA THR A 873 -41.68 48.99 68.16
C THR A 873 -41.85 48.20 69.47
N LEU A 874 -41.73 46.87 69.43
CA LEU A 874 -41.81 46.01 70.62
C LEU A 874 -40.59 46.18 71.53
N ASN A 875 -39.39 46.25 70.96
CA ASN A 875 -38.14 46.45 71.68
C ASN A 875 -38.04 47.85 72.30
N ALA A 876 -38.63 48.86 71.67
CA ALA A 876 -38.75 50.20 72.26
C ALA A 876 -39.70 50.24 73.47
N LYS A 877 -40.69 49.33 73.55
CA LYS A 877 -41.71 49.31 74.61
C LYS A 877 -41.40 48.35 75.77
N ASN A 878 -40.54 47.35 75.58
CA ASN A 878 -40.28 46.29 76.56
C ASN A 878 -38.83 46.24 77.03
N LYS A 879 -38.61 45.88 78.31
CA LYS A 879 -37.26 45.64 78.88
C LYS A 879 -36.55 44.41 78.29
N LYS A 880 -37.31 43.42 77.81
CA LYS A 880 -36.77 42.21 77.16
C LYS A 880 -36.81 42.40 75.65
N GLN A 881 -35.64 42.59 75.04
CA GLN A 881 -35.51 42.81 73.60
C GLN A 881 -35.64 41.46 72.85
N LEU A 882 -36.43 41.44 71.78
CA LEU A 882 -36.49 40.37 70.80
C LEU A 882 -35.29 40.49 69.85
N ASN A 883 -34.75 39.34 69.43
CA ASN A 883 -33.67 39.29 68.44
C ASN A 883 -34.16 39.80 67.09
N PHE A 884 -33.29 40.49 66.36
CA PHE A 884 -33.60 40.90 65.00
C PHE A 884 -33.59 39.70 64.05
N PRO A 885 -34.51 39.66 63.06
CA PRO A 885 -34.51 38.61 62.06
C PRO A 885 -33.26 38.75 61.18
N PRO A 886 -32.70 37.63 60.68
CA PRO A 886 -31.60 37.69 59.73
C PRO A 886 -32.05 38.42 58.46
N LEU A 887 -31.12 38.99 57.71
CA LEU A 887 -31.43 39.69 56.46
C LEU A 887 -32.11 38.74 55.46
N PRO A 888 -33.03 39.23 54.61
CA PRO A 888 -33.65 38.40 53.59
C PRO A 888 -32.59 37.84 52.65
N TYR A 889 -32.66 36.55 52.36
CA TYR A 889 -31.66 35.90 51.51
C TYR A 889 -31.92 36.26 50.05
N THR A 890 -30.91 36.78 49.36
CA THR A 890 -30.93 36.98 47.90
C THR A 890 -30.09 35.88 47.25
N PRO A 891 -30.68 35.04 46.38
CA PRO A 891 -29.92 34.03 45.65
C PRO A 891 -28.79 34.67 44.86
N GLU A 892 -27.59 34.13 45.01
CA GLU A 892 -26.40 34.59 44.30
C GLU A 892 -25.68 33.39 43.68
N ILE A 893 -25.49 33.41 42.37
CA ILE A 893 -24.79 32.34 41.64
C ILE A 893 -23.31 32.70 41.57
N GLU A 894 -22.45 31.82 42.08
CA GLU A 894 -21.00 31.93 41.95
C GLU A 894 -20.52 31.46 40.57
N LEU A 895 -21.07 30.33 40.10
CA LEU A 895 -20.70 29.75 38.81
C LEU A 895 -21.93 29.12 38.15
N LEU A 896 -22.10 29.43 36.86
CA LEU A 896 -23.09 28.79 36.00
C LEU A 896 -22.39 28.19 34.77
N SER A 897 -22.69 26.91 34.51
CA SER A 897 -22.27 26.22 33.30
C SER A 897 -23.38 25.31 32.79
N VAL A 898 -23.32 25.00 31.50
CA VAL A 898 -24.25 24.10 30.82
C VAL A 898 -23.51 22.82 30.42
N ASP A 899 -24.12 21.67 30.66
CA ASP A 899 -23.74 20.42 30.02
C ASP A 899 -24.77 20.11 28.95
N TYR A 900 -24.35 19.74 27.75
CA TYR A 900 -25.30 19.36 26.70
C TYR A 900 -24.82 18.17 25.88
N THR A 901 -25.78 17.47 25.28
CA THR A 901 -25.52 16.47 24.24
C THR A 901 -26.25 16.84 22.96
N ALA A 902 -25.60 16.63 21.83
CA ALA A 902 -26.18 16.88 20.51
C ALA A 902 -25.83 15.75 19.54
N GLU A 903 -26.69 15.52 18.55
CA GLU A 903 -26.44 14.50 17.52
C GLU A 903 -26.78 14.99 16.11
N GLU A 904 -26.04 14.49 15.15
CA GLU A 904 -26.29 14.65 13.72
C GLU A 904 -26.14 13.28 13.05
N ILE A 905 -27.01 12.97 12.10
CA ILE A 905 -26.99 11.72 11.35
C ILE A 905 -26.71 12.06 9.89
N ILE A 906 -25.70 11.42 9.32
CA ILE A 906 -25.35 11.51 7.91
C ILE A 906 -25.71 10.19 7.25
N ASP A 907 -26.77 10.22 6.44
CA ASP A 907 -27.23 9.07 5.65
C ASP A 907 -26.60 9.12 4.26
N ILE A 908 -25.76 8.13 3.93
CA ILE A 908 -24.98 8.11 2.70
C ILE A 908 -25.88 7.85 1.46
N ASN A 909 -26.96 7.07 1.64
CA ASN A 909 -27.87 6.68 0.54
C ASN A 909 -28.90 7.76 0.16
N LEU A 910 -29.16 8.75 1.03
CA LEU A 910 -30.17 9.79 0.81
C LEU A 910 -29.64 11.01 0.03
N SER A 911 -28.33 11.13 -0.13
CA SER A 911 -27.64 12.19 -0.88
C SER A 911 -27.99 12.23 -2.39
N ARG A 912 -28.74 11.23 -2.89
CA ARG A 912 -29.21 11.12 -4.29
C ARG A 912 -30.21 12.20 -4.75
N ARG A 913 -30.93 12.88 -3.86
CA ARG A 913 -32.14 13.64 -4.26
C ARG A 913 -31.93 15.09 -4.71
N LYS A 914 -30.73 15.66 -4.68
CA LYS A 914 -30.50 17.05 -5.13
C LYS A 914 -29.22 17.20 -5.95
N SER A 915 -29.28 16.80 -7.20
CA SER A 915 -28.36 17.22 -8.25
C SER A 915 -29.11 17.18 -9.59
N VAL A 916 -30.03 18.14 -9.77
CA VAL A 916 -30.43 18.57 -11.11
C VAL A 916 -29.40 19.61 -11.54
N HIS A 917 -28.84 19.39 -12.73
CA HIS A 917 -27.83 20.20 -13.43
C HIS A 917 -27.72 21.67 -13.00
N CYS A 918 -26.53 22.08 -12.55
CA CYS A 918 -26.06 23.45 -12.76
C CYS A 918 -25.34 23.50 -14.11
N GLY A 919 -26.04 24.03 -15.11
CA GLY A 919 -25.47 24.31 -16.43
C GLY A 919 -26.52 24.35 -17.53
N GLN A 920 -27.34 25.40 -17.57
CA GLN A 920 -27.65 26.21 -18.77
C GLN A 920 -28.81 27.19 -18.53
N SER A 921 -28.62 28.35 -19.16
CA SER A 921 -29.45 29.55 -19.36
C SER A 921 -30.97 29.43 -19.33
N ALA A 922 -31.56 30.53 -18.85
CA ALA A 922 -32.98 30.87 -18.91
C ALA A 922 -33.60 30.79 -20.32
N SER A 923 -34.76 30.14 -20.43
CA SER A 923 -35.99 30.71 -21.01
C SER A 923 -37.11 29.65 -21.07
N GLU A 924 -38.33 30.14 -20.87
CA GLU A 924 -39.63 29.57 -21.28
C GLU A 924 -40.48 28.79 -20.26
N GLN A 925 -41.77 29.06 -20.45
CA GLN A 925 -42.90 29.03 -19.54
C GLN A 925 -43.78 27.79 -19.73
N ASN A 926 -44.48 27.43 -18.65
CA ASN A 926 -45.87 26.92 -18.61
C ASN A 926 -46.20 25.56 -19.25
N ASN A 927 -46.56 24.54 -18.44
CA ASN A 927 -47.94 24.29 -17.97
C ASN A 927 -48.16 22.89 -17.35
N ALA A 928 -48.92 22.89 -16.24
CA ALA A 928 -49.79 21.82 -15.67
C ALA A 928 -49.12 20.52 -15.16
N SER A 929 -49.49 19.91 -14.02
CA SER A 929 -50.62 20.06 -13.10
C SER A 929 -50.28 19.46 -11.73
N ALA A 930 -50.79 20.10 -10.68
CA ALA A 930 -50.64 19.74 -9.27
C ALA A 930 -51.25 18.39 -8.88
N ASN A 931 -50.60 17.67 -7.96
CA ASN A 931 -51.19 17.20 -6.69
C ASN A 931 -50.21 16.30 -5.91
N SER A 932 -49.50 16.88 -4.93
CA SER A 932 -49.41 16.35 -3.55
C SER A 932 -48.53 17.29 -2.70
N THR A 933 -48.96 17.45 -1.46
CA THR A 933 -48.47 18.42 -0.49
C THR A 933 -47.06 18.06 0.01
N ASP A 934 -46.04 18.70 -0.55
CA ASP A 934 -44.73 18.84 0.09
C ASP A 934 -44.56 20.28 0.56
N ILE A 935 -44.47 20.46 1.87
CA ILE A 935 -44.17 21.74 2.52
C ILE A 935 -42.75 22.13 2.11
N HIS A 936 -42.65 23.21 1.35
CA HIS A 936 -41.42 23.83 0.86
C HIS A 936 -40.37 24.00 1.99
N ALA A 937 -39.34 23.15 1.96
CA ALA A 937 -38.03 23.48 2.50
C ALA A 937 -37.22 24.14 1.37
N LEU A 938 -37.12 25.47 1.39
CA LEU A 938 -36.07 26.16 0.63
C LEU A 938 -34.72 25.72 1.20
N ASP A 939 -33.96 24.93 0.43
CA ASP A 939 -32.64 24.45 0.79
C ASP A 939 -31.60 25.57 0.69
N ASN A 940 -31.03 25.93 1.83
CA ASN A 940 -29.68 26.46 1.91
C ASN A 940 -28.70 25.27 1.91
N THR A 941 -27.77 25.26 0.97
CA THR A 941 -26.79 24.18 0.72
C THR A 941 -25.58 24.18 1.67
N ASP A 942 -25.37 25.22 2.48
CA ASP A 942 -24.06 25.46 3.13
C ASP A 942 -23.88 24.87 4.54
N ASN A 943 -24.90 24.24 5.13
CA ASN A 943 -24.84 23.79 6.54
C ASN A 943 -25.12 22.29 6.75
N ARG A 944 -25.18 21.48 5.69
CA ARG A 944 -25.30 20.02 5.84
C ARG A 944 -23.91 19.42 5.99
N ALA A 945 -23.75 18.50 6.94
CA ALA A 945 -22.51 17.77 7.07
C ALA A 945 -22.13 17.04 5.77
N SER A 946 -20.86 17.12 5.39
CA SER A 946 -20.31 16.54 4.18
C SER A 946 -19.21 15.54 4.52
N LEU A 947 -19.07 14.51 3.67
CA LEU A 947 -17.97 13.57 3.72
C LEU A 947 -17.22 13.58 2.39
N TYR A 948 -15.91 13.41 2.43
CA TYR A 948 -15.04 13.30 1.27
C TYR A 948 -13.72 12.63 1.66
N TYR A 949 -12.92 12.24 0.67
CA TYR A 949 -11.64 11.57 0.92
C TYR A 949 -10.46 12.51 0.74
N ILE A 950 -9.42 12.26 1.52
CA ILE A 950 -8.05 12.65 1.18
C ILE A 950 -7.43 11.46 0.50
N THR A 951 -7.13 11.59 -0.78
CA THR A 951 -6.39 10.61 -1.56
C THR A 951 -4.93 11.04 -1.67
N PRO A 952 -4.02 10.13 -2.00
CA PRO A 952 -2.63 10.47 -2.30
C PRO A 952 -2.45 11.51 -3.43
N LEU A 953 -3.49 11.76 -4.22
CA LEU A 953 -3.48 12.65 -5.39
C LEU A 953 -4.23 13.97 -5.17
N GLY A 954 -4.89 14.13 -4.02
CA GLY A 954 -5.72 15.28 -3.71
C GLY A 954 -7.03 14.90 -3.03
N ILE A 955 -7.97 15.84 -2.99
CA ILE A 955 -9.27 15.63 -2.35
C ILE A 955 -10.29 15.13 -3.37
N GLU A 956 -11.02 14.08 -3.02
CA GLU A 956 -12.04 13.46 -3.87
C GLU A 956 -13.41 13.58 -3.20
N SER A 957 -14.37 14.20 -3.89
CA SER A 957 -15.77 14.29 -3.44
C SER A 957 -16.48 12.96 -3.65
N LEU A 958 -17.39 12.61 -2.75
CA LEU A 958 -18.17 11.37 -2.84
C LEU A 958 -19.18 11.35 -3.99
N GLN A 959 -19.47 12.49 -4.61
CA GLN A 959 -20.51 12.58 -5.64
C GLN A 959 -20.17 11.80 -6.93
N GLU A 960 -18.90 11.48 -7.19
CA GLU A 960 -18.51 10.80 -8.45
C GLU A 960 -18.53 9.26 -8.39
N LYS A 961 -18.52 8.63 -7.20
CA LYS A 961 -18.31 7.16 -7.06
C LYS A 961 -19.33 6.39 -6.22
N VAL A 962 -20.32 7.03 -5.59
CA VAL A 962 -21.29 6.29 -4.75
C VAL A 962 -22.31 5.57 -5.64
N ALA A 963 -21.95 4.36 -6.06
CA ALA A 963 -22.89 3.34 -6.50
C ALA A 963 -23.94 3.11 -5.38
N SER A 964 -25.12 2.60 -5.73
CA SER A 964 -26.30 2.39 -4.86
C SER A 964 -26.09 1.66 -3.52
N ASN A 965 -24.88 1.21 -3.21
CA ASN A 965 -24.57 0.19 -2.23
C ASN A 965 -23.93 0.73 -0.94
N GLY A 966 -23.60 2.03 -0.86
CA GLY A 966 -22.95 2.68 0.29
C GLY A 966 -21.54 3.18 -0.02
N MET A 967 -20.76 3.54 1.02
CA MET A 967 -19.43 4.15 0.88
C MET A 967 -18.35 3.32 1.60
N SER A 968 -17.15 3.22 1.06
CA SER A 968 -16.02 2.57 1.75
C SER A 968 -15.47 3.46 2.89
N PHE A 969 -14.77 2.90 3.88
CA PHE A 969 -14.16 3.75 4.91
C PHE A 969 -12.94 4.54 4.39
N PHE A 970 -12.12 3.90 3.56
CA PHE A 970 -11.04 4.52 2.80
C PHE A 970 -11.34 4.46 1.30
N PRO A 971 -10.80 5.39 0.48
CA PRO A 971 -10.92 5.30 -0.98
C PRO A 971 -10.38 3.96 -1.46
N GLN A 972 -11.07 3.34 -2.41
CA GLN A 972 -10.72 2.04 -2.95
C GLN A 972 -10.19 2.17 -4.38
N TRP A 973 -9.11 1.44 -4.65
CA TRP A 973 -8.53 1.27 -5.98
C TRP A 973 -8.61 -0.21 -6.34
N GLN A 974 -9.36 -0.55 -7.40
CA GLN A 974 -9.67 -1.93 -7.75
C GLN A 974 -8.45 -2.70 -8.28
N ASP A 975 -7.60 -2.01 -9.04
CA ASP A 975 -6.40 -2.59 -9.65
C ASP A 975 -5.14 -1.93 -9.12
N ASP A 976 -4.07 -2.71 -8.99
CA ASP A 976 -2.74 -2.18 -8.71
C ASP A 976 -2.17 -1.50 -9.96
N GLY A 977 -1.45 -0.39 -9.78
CA GLY A 977 -0.78 0.29 -10.89
C GLY A 977 -1.71 1.22 -11.67
N ASN A 978 -2.36 2.15 -10.98
CA ASN A 978 -3.17 3.17 -11.64
C ASN A 978 -2.27 4.30 -12.18
N LEU A 979 -2.44 4.67 -13.45
CA LEU A 979 -1.78 5.83 -14.07
C LEU A 979 -2.73 7.02 -14.08
N TYR A 980 -2.34 8.10 -13.43
CA TYR A 980 -3.07 9.35 -13.36
C TYR A 980 -2.40 10.40 -14.23
N ILE A 981 -3.14 10.87 -15.23
CA ILE A 981 -2.67 11.83 -16.22
C ILE A 981 -3.36 13.17 -15.96
N GLY A 982 -2.61 14.13 -15.44
CA GLY A 982 -3.07 15.49 -15.20
C GLY A 982 -2.75 16.38 -16.40
N PHE A 983 -3.74 17.08 -16.93
CA PHE A 983 -3.55 18.07 -17.99
C PHE A 983 -3.77 19.48 -17.46
N THR A 984 -2.93 20.41 -17.89
CA THR A 984 -3.19 21.84 -17.73
C THR A 984 -3.76 22.37 -19.05
N LYS A 985 -4.81 23.19 -18.95
CA LYS A 985 -5.43 23.85 -20.09
C LYS A 985 -5.61 25.33 -19.77
N GLU A 986 -5.27 26.19 -20.73
CA GLU A 986 -5.54 27.63 -20.66
C GLU A 986 -6.97 27.97 -21.11
N HIS A 987 -7.60 27.11 -21.94
CA HIS A 987 -8.97 27.27 -22.44
C HIS A 987 -9.86 26.06 -22.09
N ILE A 988 -11.11 26.33 -21.72
CA ILE A 988 -12.12 25.31 -21.43
C ILE A 988 -12.55 24.66 -22.75
N THR A 989 -12.23 23.38 -22.95
CA THR A 989 -12.68 22.59 -24.09
C THR A 989 -13.33 21.29 -23.61
N ASP A 990 -14.49 20.97 -24.19
CA ASP A 990 -15.26 19.75 -23.86
C ASP A 990 -14.62 18.46 -24.40
N ARG A 991 -13.54 18.57 -25.20
CA ARG A 991 -12.85 17.44 -25.83
C ARG A 991 -11.35 17.51 -25.62
N LEU A 992 -10.73 16.34 -25.44
CA LEU A 992 -9.30 16.12 -25.32
C LEU A 992 -8.94 14.85 -26.10
N ASN A 993 -7.92 14.93 -26.95
CA ASN A 993 -7.38 13.75 -27.65
C ASN A 993 -6.14 13.27 -26.88
N ILE A 994 -6.16 12.02 -26.42
CA ILE A 994 -5.02 11.36 -25.77
C ILE A 994 -4.64 10.17 -26.65
N HIS A 995 -3.37 10.11 -27.06
CA HIS A 995 -2.81 8.95 -27.74
C HIS A 995 -1.93 8.18 -26.77
N ILE A 996 -2.24 6.90 -26.56
CA ILE A 996 -1.47 6.00 -25.69
C ILE A 996 -0.98 4.85 -26.55
N GLN A 997 0.34 4.67 -26.64
CA GLN A 997 0.95 3.50 -27.25
C GLN A 997 1.65 2.71 -26.14
N LEU A 998 1.08 1.55 -25.79
CA LEU A 998 1.60 0.63 -24.78
C LEU A 998 2.60 -0.37 -25.37
#